data_AF-A0AAJ7PDJ0-F1
#
_entry.id   AF-A0AAJ7PDJ0-F1
#
_cell.length_a   1.000
_cell.length_b   1.000
_cell.length_c   1.000
_cell.angle_alpha   90.00
_cell.angle_beta   90.00
_cell.angle_gamma   90.00
#
_symmetry.space_group_name_H-M   'P 1'
#
loop_
_entity.id
_entity.type
_entity.pdbx_description
1 polymer ?
#
loop_
_entity_poly.entity_id
_entity_poly.type
_entity_poly.pdbx_seq_one_letter_code
_entity_poly.pdbx_strand_id
1 'polypeptide(L)'
;MADQSRQIKLAAAKKKLKEFQQKSSPASVGGEKGGGGGGSGAGAKKKRKVKGPSQLDAPSTDRNSPINFDSILKALSQSNGVVLPPYGNSQTFADAEPMGSSVPPLLEDPRGEPGRGSPVSNPASANTTNNPESVDHNADLQDYPDTNGNESLTEENRPLSSTESLRQLSQQLNGLVSESSAAYVNGDTAPSVSDRELESRNQELAAALESSNLTNSQLNTQLDQLARQSQELTDQLQKERKEFEQRFSKEQGAMREQLQVHIQTIGILVSEKSELQTALQYTQQAARQKTAEAEELNNRLQATKQRVSELERTLSSVSTQQKQFEKHNKELEKDRDSLRLEMFRVNNVSEELKQQSSELSEQLRLSTQENGAMRLELEDLRKRLEIADLMLQQCSNQSDPNSANQQVQLLLEEKQHLEAHNHQLMESISQLKTERDCYAEQIQEEGRVWKDKTEQLLTQVSLVAEERDRNINRVQELEASIAELKSAAALLSQEREAQDNAEPQSSGPSESEVALQESLSRLQQEKEALTAQYQAQLRDNEQLSRLCAEQETRLGELDRQVESQAQEAEDRRRMLEDVQSDKATISRALTQNRTLKDQLAELQNGFVKLTNENMELTTAIQSEQHVKKELARRMGELQEELHNVKEQLELKSQETQGLVEQRDQVVAHLQQYCAGYQALASEREQLHQQYLQQTQLMDRLQHDESHGRAQLEISHTQLQQAQDHLQQLVRDNEQLRAEVRELLSSSALATSTRDQGDGVESQAQQESPKQSSSIVIPEDFESQKEMEEFIRGALAQLEAERDEARRQLEEEHRLHMAARHQAALALSLEHQNHSHKPAHDHHHEHDHTQGQHSHCEHSHEHSEGGVPVEVHQALQAAMEKLQQRFTSLMQEKADLKERVEELEHRCIQLSGETDTIGEYIALYQNQRAIMKQKHQEKEQYISMLAQDKEEMKAKLAELQDLVMRLVAERNDWYSRYTGAVAGGASTVNPDLLPVGEDHTCSEHQAHTHMELNAVSGAEAMEVIPLSEPATAPEAPSSQTLSSGLSQTDSKPLAPKEDGTAQQIMQLLHEIQNPQGALRSPPFLGENPCIPFFYRPDEQDEVKILVV
;
A
#
# COMPACT_ATOMS: atom_id res chain seq x y z
N MET A 1 23.51 48.07 4.76
CA MET A 1 24.05 46.81 4.22
C MET A 1 22.96 45.94 3.59
N ALA A 2 21.93 45.49 4.32
CA ALA A 2 20.88 44.61 3.78
C ALA A 2 20.12 45.19 2.57
N ASP A 3 19.63 46.43 2.65
CA ASP A 3 18.86 47.05 1.55
C ASP A 3 19.66 47.28 0.27
N GLN A 4 20.95 47.54 0.38
CA GLN A 4 21.83 47.73 -0.77
C GLN A 4 22.02 46.42 -1.53
N SER A 5 22.16 45.29 -0.81
CA SER A 5 22.15 43.94 -1.39
C SER A 5 20.81 43.63 -2.08
N ARG A 6 19.68 44.04 -1.47
CA ARG A 6 18.34 43.90 -2.06
C ARG A 6 18.19 44.72 -3.35
N GLN A 7 18.61 45.98 -3.37
CA GLN A 7 18.58 46.84 -4.57
C GLN A 7 19.47 46.30 -5.70
N ILE A 8 20.69 45.83 -5.41
CA ILE A 8 21.60 45.25 -6.41
C ILE A 8 20.98 43.99 -7.02
N LYS A 9 20.38 43.10 -6.21
CA LYS A 9 19.66 41.92 -6.69
C LYS A 9 18.44 42.29 -7.55
N LEU A 10 17.70 43.33 -7.17
CA LEU A 10 16.55 43.84 -7.94
C LEU A 10 16.96 44.45 -9.29
N ALA A 11 18.10 45.16 -9.34
CA ALA A 11 18.66 45.70 -10.57
C ALA A 11 19.16 44.57 -11.50
N ALA A 12 19.82 43.54 -10.96
CA ALA A 12 20.24 42.37 -11.71
C ALA A 12 19.04 41.57 -12.27
N ALA A 13 17.96 41.41 -11.49
CA ALA A 13 16.72 40.79 -11.94
C ALA A 13 16.06 41.58 -13.09
N LYS A 14 15.97 42.92 -12.97
CA LYS A 14 15.46 43.80 -14.03
C LYS A 14 16.29 43.73 -15.31
N LYS A 15 17.63 43.59 -15.21
CA LYS A 15 18.51 43.40 -16.38
C LYS A 15 18.23 42.07 -17.08
N LYS A 16 18.15 40.97 -16.33
CA LYS A 16 17.81 39.64 -16.87
C LYS A 16 16.43 39.60 -17.52
N LEU A 17 15.43 40.27 -16.93
CA LEU A 17 14.09 40.37 -17.51
C LEU A 17 14.09 41.11 -18.86
N LYS A 18 14.88 42.18 -18.98
CA LYS A 18 15.04 42.93 -20.24
C LYS A 18 15.76 42.13 -21.32
N GLU A 19 16.79 41.36 -20.95
CA GLU A 19 17.49 40.43 -21.86
C GLU A 19 16.59 39.26 -22.30
N PHE A 20 15.67 38.80 -21.44
CA PHE A 20 14.69 37.77 -21.77
C PHE A 20 13.62 38.29 -22.75
N GLN A 21 13.08 39.49 -22.52
CA GLN A 21 12.10 40.13 -23.41
C GLN A 21 12.67 40.46 -24.81
N GLN A 22 13.97 40.78 -24.92
CA GLN A 22 14.61 40.98 -26.23
C GLN A 22 14.85 39.69 -27.02
N LYS A 23 14.72 38.51 -26.41
CA LYS A 23 14.95 37.20 -27.06
C LYS A 23 13.66 36.46 -27.46
N SER A 24 12.48 36.99 -27.12
CA SER A 24 11.21 36.26 -27.20
C SER A 24 10.18 36.88 -28.18
N SER A 25 10.64 37.43 -29.31
CA SER A 25 9.77 37.86 -30.42
C SER A 25 10.16 37.16 -31.73
N PRO A 26 9.35 36.21 -32.24
CA PRO A 26 9.58 35.58 -33.53
C PRO A 26 9.07 36.47 -34.67
N ALA A 27 9.86 36.60 -35.74
CA ALA A 27 9.43 37.27 -36.96
C ALA A 27 8.61 36.30 -37.85
N SER A 28 7.48 36.78 -38.37
CA SER A 28 6.74 36.11 -39.45
C SER A 28 6.62 37.04 -40.64
N VAL A 29 6.75 36.50 -41.85
CA VAL A 29 6.85 37.26 -43.11
C VAL A 29 5.66 36.93 -44.02
N GLY A 30 4.97 37.96 -44.50
CA GLY A 30 3.95 37.88 -45.55
C GLY A 30 3.59 39.28 -46.07
N GLY A 31 3.58 39.47 -47.40
CA GLY A 31 3.20 40.74 -48.05
C GLY A 31 1.67 40.98 -48.05
N GLU A 32 1.13 42.11 -48.51
CA GLU A 32 1.53 42.94 -49.65
C GLU A 32 1.18 44.45 -49.54
N LYS A 33 1.80 45.27 -50.43
CA LYS A 33 1.31 46.50 -51.10
C LYS A 33 1.08 47.83 -50.33
N GLY A 34 1.92 48.81 -50.72
CA GLY A 34 1.56 50.23 -50.91
C GLY A 34 1.67 51.13 -49.67
N GLY A 35 2.34 52.29 -49.70
CA GLY A 35 3.21 52.88 -50.74
C GLY A 35 3.63 54.32 -50.39
N GLY A 36 4.74 54.80 -50.96
CA GLY A 36 5.12 56.23 -50.99
C GLY A 36 6.09 56.74 -49.92
N GLY A 37 7.16 57.43 -50.37
CA GLY A 37 7.66 58.60 -49.62
C GLY A 37 9.08 58.63 -49.04
N GLY A 38 10.12 58.61 -49.90
CA GLY A 38 11.25 59.54 -49.77
C GLY A 38 12.46 59.22 -48.85
N GLY A 39 13.67 59.44 -49.39
CA GLY A 39 14.78 60.00 -48.58
C GLY A 39 16.11 59.23 -48.49
N SER A 40 17.00 59.45 -49.47
CA SER A 40 18.49 59.52 -49.32
C SER A 40 19.32 58.30 -48.86
N GLY A 41 20.39 57.99 -49.61
CA GLY A 41 21.56 57.26 -49.10
C GLY A 41 22.29 56.38 -50.13
N ALA A 42 23.34 56.88 -50.79
CA ALA A 42 24.23 56.09 -51.64
C ALA A 42 25.16 55.16 -50.82
N GLY A 43 25.73 54.06 -51.34
CA GLY A 43 25.69 53.48 -52.69
C GLY A 43 26.74 52.34 -52.85
N ALA A 44 27.14 52.05 -54.11
CA ALA A 44 28.10 51.02 -54.58
C ALA A 44 27.50 49.60 -54.85
N LYS A 45 27.28 49.20 -56.12
CA LYS A 45 28.23 48.53 -57.07
C LYS A 45 28.52 47.07 -56.64
N LYS A 46 28.25 45.99 -57.41
CA LYS A 46 28.16 45.71 -58.87
C LYS A 46 27.07 44.61 -59.12
N LYS A 47 26.29 44.60 -60.22
CA LYS A 47 26.58 43.95 -61.55
C LYS A 47 27.14 42.52 -61.43
N ARG A 48 26.68 41.47 -62.14
CA ARG A 48 25.88 41.33 -63.41
C ARG A 48 25.34 39.85 -63.46
N LYS A 49 24.18 39.50 -64.04
CA LYS A 49 23.88 39.18 -65.48
C LYS A 49 24.64 37.89 -65.96
N VAL A 50 24.08 36.83 -66.57
CA VAL A 50 22.70 36.46 -67.03
C VAL A 50 22.66 35.02 -67.62
N LYS A 51 21.47 34.57 -68.07
CA LYS A 51 21.12 33.50 -69.08
C LYS A 51 22.28 32.70 -69.75
N GLY A 52 22.11 31.41 -70.10
CA GLY A 52 20.85 30.65 -70.16
C GLY A 52 21.01 29.24 -70.74
N PRO A 53 20.47 28.94 -71.94
CA PRO A 53 19.27 28.11 -72.08
C PRO A 53 19.44 26.88 -73.01
N SER A 54 18.38 26.07 -73.18
CA SER A 54 18.01 25.12 -74.29
C SER A 54 17.18 23.96 -73.70
N GLN A 55 15.94 23.68 -74.13
CA GLN A 55 15.51 22.81 -75.26
C GLN A 55 15.95 21.33 -75.12
N LEU A 56 15.14 20.31 -75.41
CA LEU A 56 13.72 20.19 -75.82
C LEU A 56 13.21 18.75 -75.53
N ASP A 57 11.96 18.44 -75.86
CA ASP A 57 11.22 17.22 -75.49
C ASP A 57 11.67 15.86 -76.07
N ALA A 58 11.16 14.83 -75.39
CA ALA A 58 10.70 13.51 -75.88
C ALA A 58 11.61 12.26 -75.65
N PRO A 59 11.03 11.06 -75.39
CA PRO A 59 11.77 9.91 -74.85
C PRO A 59 11.73 8.64 -75.74
N SER A 60 12.86 7.91 -75.86
CA SER A 60 12.83 6.49 -76.27
C SER A 60 14.11 5.68 -75.96
N THR A 61 13.93 4.58 -75.22
CA THR A 61 14.53 3.23 -75.40
C THR A 61 16.06 3.01 -75.54
N ASP A 62 16.58 2.17 -74.64
CA ASP A 62 17.30 0.91 -74.95
C ASP A 62 17.02 -0.07 -73.77
N ARG A 63 16.51 -1.30 -73.95
CA ARG A 63 17.03 -2.55 -74.57
C ARG A 63 17.97 -3.38 -73.68
N ASN A 64 17.43 -4.50 -73.16
CA ASN A 64 17.89 -5.89 -73.41
C ASN A 64 17.65 -6.84 -72.21
N SER A 65 16.87 -7.88 -72.46
CA SER A 65 16.78 -9.16 -71.73
C SER A 65 18.00 -10.07 -72.11
N PRO A 66 18.12 -11.38 -71.75
CA PRO A 66 17.14 -12.28 -71.11
C PRO A 66 17.68 -13.33 -70.09
N ILE A 67 16.78 -14.05 -69.41
CA ILE A 67 16.52 -15.51 -69.56
C ILE A 67 15.58 -16.00 -68.44
N ASN A 68 14.65 -16.88 -68.83
CA ASN A 68 13.74 -17.61 -67.94
C ASN A 68 14.10 -19.11 -67.98
N PHE A 69 14.12 -19.75 -66.81
CA PHE A 69 14.05 -21.20 -66.55
C PHE A 69 13.44 -21.28 -65.14
N ASP A 70 12.22 -21.73 -64.87
CA ASP A 70 11.28 -22.58 -65.62
C ASP A 70 11.76 -24.02 -65.91
N SER A 71 10.88 -24.95 -65.57
CA SER A 71 10.67 -26.21 -66.27
C SER A 71 11.79 -27.28 -66.33
N ILE A 72 12.13 -27.89 -65.18
CA ILE A 72 12.61 -29.30 -65.17
C ILE A 72 11.72 -30.24 -64.32
N LEU A 73 10.88 -29.76 -63.40
CA LEU A 73 9.99 -30.61 -62.58
C LEU A 73 8.49 -30.32 -62.79
N LYS A 74 8.02 -30.49 -64.02
CA LYS A 74 6.60 -30.73 -64.31
C LYS A 74 6.40 -31.67 -65.52
N ALA A 75 6.72 -32.95 -65.34
CA ALA A 75 6.46 -33.96 -66.38
C ALA A 75 6.28 -35.40 -65.84
N LEU A 76 5.45 -35.63 -64.81
CA LEU A 76 4.73 -36.91 -64.57
C LEU A 76 3.73 -36.79 -63.41
N SER A 77 2.61 -36.11 -63.66
CA SER A 77 1.34 -36.23 -62.89
C SER A 77 0.22 -35.57 -63.70
N GLN A 78 -0.45 -36.38 -64.51
CA GLN A 78 -1.76 -36.09 -65.11
C GLN A 78 -2.81 -36.24 -63.96
N SER A 79 -4.03 -35.70 -63.96
CA SER A 79 -4.90 -35.16 -65.03
C SER A 79 -5.98 -34.22 -64.41
N ASN A 80 -6.71 -33.48 -65.26
CA ASN A 80 -8.12 -32.99 -65.14
C ASN A 80 -8.71 -32.65 -63.74
N GLY A 81 -9.38 -31.52 -63.47
CA GLY A 81 -9.85 -30.39 -64.28
C GLY A 81 -11.11 -29.76 -63.64
N VAL A 82 -11.55 -28.57 -64.12
CA VAL A 82 -12.87 -27.93 -63.85
C VAL A 82 -13.10 -27.42 -62.39
N VAL A 83 -13.01 -26.12 -62.05
CA VAL A 83 -13.96 -24.98 -62.32
C VAL A 83 -15.17 -24.98 -61.34
N LEU A 84 -15.12 -24.21 -60.24
CA LEU A 84 -15.78 -22.89 -59.99
C LEU A 84 -16.95 -22.99 -58.92
N PRO A 85 -17.53 -21.90 -58.35
CA PRO A 85 -16.90 -21.16 -57.23
C PRO A 85 -17.84 -20.79 -56.02
N PRO A 86 -18.18 -19.52 -55.64
CA PRO A 86 -17.66 -18.86 -54.42
C PRO A 86 -18.72 -18.18 -53.49
N TYR A 87 -18.24 -17.47 -52.45
CA TYR A 87 -18.96 -16.57 -51.50
C TYR A 87 -19.95 -17.24 -50.52
N GLY A 88 -20.22 -16.68 -49.31
CA GLY A 88 -19.62 -15.54 -48.61
C GLY A 88 -20.52 -14.95 -47.51
N ASN A 89 -19.92 -14.21 -46.57
CA ASN A 89 -20.50 -13.17 -45.69
C ASN A 89 -21.58 -13.49 -44.61
N SER A 90 -21.18 -13.23 -43.35
CA SER A 90 -21.74 -12.21 -42.44
C SER A 90 -23.09 -12.36 -41.70
N GLN A 91 -22.98 -12.22 -40.36
CA GLN A 91 -23.75 -11.34 -39.45
C GLN A 91 -25.15 -11.70 -38.86
N THR A 92 -25.12 -11.85 -37.52
CA THR A 92 -25.93 -11.15 -36.47
C THR A 92 -27.33 -11.62 -36.02
N PHE A 93 -27.58 -11.27 -34.74
CA PHE A 93 -28.82 -11.31 -33.92
C PHE A 93 -29.29 -12.69 -33.42
N ALA A 94 -30.07 -12.84 -32.34
CA ALA A 94 -30.21 -12.19 -31.00
C ALA A 94 -31.56 -12.69 -30.40
N ASP A 95 -31.56 -13.03 -29.11
CA ASP A 95 -32.66 -13.23 -28.13
C ASP A 95 -34.11 -13.65 -28.47
N ALA A 96 -34.66 -14.43 -27.52
CA ALA A 96 -36.07 -14.58 -27.06
C ALA A 96 -37.08 -15.54 -27.77
N GLU A 97 -37.29 -16.71 -27.12
CA GLU A 97 -38.57 -17.35 -26.67
C GLU A 97 -39.81 -17.55 -27.60
N PRO A 98 -40.84 -18.39 -27.24
CA PRO A 98 -40.91 -19.63 -26.43
C PRO A 98 -41.81 -20.76 -27.06
N MET A 99 -42.34 -21.71 -26.23
CA MET A 99 -43.27 -22.87 -26.50
C MET A 99 -42.63 -24.21 -26.93
N GLY A 100 -42.96 -25.40 -26.38
CA GLY A 100 -43.83 -25.78 -25.23
C GLY A 100 -44.04 -27.32 -25.07
N SER A 101 -44.74 -27.77 -24.00
CA SER A 101 -45.18 -29.18 -23.67
C SER A 101 -44.13 -30.14 -23.05
N SER A 102 -44.33 -30.96 -21.98
CA SER A 102 -45.48 -31.30 -21.10
C SER A 102 -45.09 -31.74 -19.66
N VAL A 103 -45.78 -31.18 -18.64
CA VAL A 103 -46.57 -31.78 -17.50
C VAL A 103 -46.05 -32.95 -16.58
N PRO A 104 -46.10 -32.82 -15.21
CA PRO A 104 -45.83 -33.85 -14.15
C PRO A 104 -47.12 -34.30 -13.34
N PRO A 105 -47.09 -35.08 -12.20
CA PRO A 105 -46.85 -34.55 -10.81
C PRO A 105 -46.45 -35.50 -9.61
N LEU A 106 -45.86 -34.93 -8.51
CA LEU A 106 -45.96 -35.24 -7.01
C LEU A 106 -45.68 -36.68 -6.44
N LEU A 107 -45.32 -37.00 -5.16
CA LEU A 107 -45.25 -36.34 -3.81
C LEU A 107 -44.26 -37.09 -2.81
N GLU A 108 -44.25 -36.77 -1.50
CA GLU A 108 -43.22 -36.98 -0.40
C GLU A 108 -42.99 -38.39 0.27
N ASP A 109 -41.75 -38.61 0.79
CA ASP A 109 -41.19 -39.18 2.07
C ASP A 109 -41.92 -40.25 2.98
N PRO A 110 -41.31 -40.87 4.05
CA PRO A 110 -39.95 -41.42 4.32
C PRO A 110 -39.91 -42.86 4.94
N ARG A 111 -38.71 -43.50 5.03
CA ARG A 111 -38.18 -44.47 6.09
C ARG A 111 -37.33 -45.65 5.51
N GLY A 112 -36.29 -46.07 6.25
CA GLY A 112 -35.91 -47.50 6.41
C GLY A 112 -34.52 -48.00 5.96
N GLU A 113 -33.78 -48.60 6.88
CA GLU A 113 -32.64 -49.53 6.69
C GLU A 113 -33.04 -50.87 5.99
N PRO A 114 -32.12 -51.82 5.70
CA PRO A 114 -30.74 -51.72 5.18
C PRO A 114 -30.44 -52.76 4.06
N GLY A 115 -29.27 -52.72 3.39
CA GLY A 115 -28.74 -53.95 2.74
C GLY A 115 -27.68 -53.85 1.63
N ARG A 116 -26.50 -54.41 1.92
CA ARG A 116 -25.48 -55.03 1.00
C ARG A 116 -24.87 -54.24 -0.17
N GLY A 117 -23.53 -54.27 -0.25
CA GLY A 117 -22.80 -54.17 -1.53
C GLY A 117 -21.28 -53.99 -1.42
N SER A 118 -20.51 -55.07 -1.55
CA SER A 118 -19.04 -55.12 -1.71
C SER A 118 -18.48 -54.21 -2.84
N PRO A 119 -17.15 -53.90 -2.88
CA PRO A 119 -16.20 -54.86 -3.46
C PRO A 119 -14.79 -54.92 -2.82
N VAL A 120 -14.02 -55.93 -3.22
CA VAL A 120 -12.56 -56.09 -3.00
C VAL A 120 -11.92 -56.40 -4.35
N SER A 121 -10.76 -55.83 -4.66
CA SER A 121 -9.65 -56.53 -5.35
C SER A 121 -8.35 -55.70 -5.39
N ASN A 122 -7.30 -56.32 -4.84
CA ASN A 122 -5.89 -55.91 -4.75
C ASN A 122 -5.19 -55.67 -6.11
N PRO A 123 -3.93 -55.20 -6.13
CA PRO A 123 -2.81 -56.15 -6.04
C PRO A 123 -1.60 -55.75 -5.13
N ALA A 124 -0.78 -56.78 -4.87
CA ALA A 124 0.58 -56.88 -4.29
C ALA A 124 1.57 -55.71 -4.56
N SER A 125 2.69 -55.47 -3.84
CA SER A 125 3.48 -56.20 -2.81
C SER A 125 4.53 -55.23 -2.18
N ALA A 126 5.44 -55.50 -1.22
CA ALA A 126 5.80 -56.64 -0.34
C ALA A 126 6.72 -56.17 0.84
N ASN A 127 7.08 -57.12 1.72
CA ASN A 127 8.27 -57.22 2.59
C ASN A 127 8.51 -56.30 3.82
N THR A 128 8.41 -56.96 4.99
CA THR A 128 9.31 -56.88 6.19
C THR A 128 9.52 -55.52 6.88
N THR A 129 9.16 -55.31 8.15
CA THR A 129 9.65 -56.06 9.35
C THR A 129 8.80 -55.84 10.61
N ASN A 130 8.94 -56.76 11.58
CA ASN A 130 8.66 -56.63 13.03
C ASN A 130 7.20 -56.66 13.53
N ASN A 131 6.81 -57.89 13.89
CA ASN A 131 5.90 -58.33 14.95
C ASN A 131 6.19 -57.67 16.34
N PRO A 132 5.38 -57.89 17.40
CA PRO A 132 4.13 -58.68 17.46
C PRO A 132 2.94 -58.03 18.25
N GLU A 133 1.76 -58.66 18.12
CA GLU A 133 0.77 -59.04 19.17
C GLU A 133 0.27 -58.03 20.24
N SER A 134 -0.98 -58.12 20.73
CA SER A 134 -2.19 -58.81 20.28
C SER A 134 -3.40 -58.30 21.07
N VAL A 135 -4.59 -58.30 20.47
CA VAL A 135 -5.86 -58.13 21.19
C VAL A 135 -6.45 -59.50 21.50
N ASP A 136 -6.86 -59.71 22.76
CA ASP A 136 -7.64 -60.87 23.18
C ASP A 136 -9.11 -60.76 22.73
N HIS A 137 -9.66 -61.83 22.14
CA HIS A 137 -10.73 -62.64 22.77
C HIS A 137 -11.33 -63.71 21.83
N ASN A 138 -11.34 -64.96 22.33
CA ASN A 138 -12.30 -66.09 22.15
C ASN A 138 -13.45 -65.93 21.13
N ALA A 139 -13.82 -66.95 20.33
CA ALA A 139 -14.23 -68.28 20.80
C ALA A 139 -14.37 -69.39 19.70
N ASP A 140 -14.23 -70.64 20.16
CA ASP A 140 -14.86 -71.92 19.74
C ASP A 140 -14.75 -72.56 18.32
N LEU A 141 -14.04 -73.70 18.31
CA LEU A 141 -14.37 -75.02 17.73
C LEU A 141 -14.71 -75.21 16.23
N GLN A 142 -13.84 -75.93 15.47
CA GLN A 142 -14.01 -77.39 15.20
C GLN A 142 -12.84 -78.07 14.41
N ASP A 143 -12.58 -79.34 14.76
CA ASP A 143 -11.91 -80.46 14.04
C ASP A 143 -10.50 -80.39 13.38
N TYR A 144 -9.54 -81.08 14.04
CA TYR A 144 -8.63 -82.19 13.59
C TYR A 144 -7.90 -82.18 12.21
N PRO A 145 -6.74 -82.89 12.03
CA PRO A 145 -5.94 -83.69 13.00
C PRO A 145 -4.39 -83.48 12.97
N ASP A 146 -3.67 -84.24 13.82
CA ASP A 146 -2.29 -84.77 13.67
C ASP A 146 -1.07 -83.78 13.64
N THR A 147 -0.12 -83.78 14.58
CA THR A 147 0.61 -84.92 15.18
C THR A 147 1.50 -84.56 16.38
N ASN A 148 1.68 -85.54 17.30
CA ASN A 148 2.85 -85.82 18.18
C ASN A 148 3.51 -84.74 19.07
N GLY A 149 3.51 -84.97 20.40
CA GLY A 149 4.59 -84.44 21.27
C GLY A 149 4.41 -84.50 22.80
N ASN A 150 4.61 -85.67 23.41
CA ASN A 150 5.06 -85.86 24.81
C ASN A 150 4.06 -85.77 26.01
N GLU A 151 3.58 -86.95 26.37
CA GLU A 151 3.37 -87.50 27.74
C GLU A 151 4.45 -87.08 28.78
N SER A 152 4.31 -87.19 30.12
CA SER A 152 3.24 -87.63 31.05
C SER A 152 3.62 -87.23 32.51
N LEU A 153 2.77 -87.63 33.48
CA LEU A 153 3.04 -87.94 34.91
C LEU A 153 2.25 -87.10 35.95
N THR A 154 1.03 -87.55 36.20
CA THR A 154 0.45 -87.63 37.54
C THR A 154 1.17 -88.68 38.40
N GLU A 155 1.38 -88.47 39.71
CA GLU A 155 0.99 -89.44 40.76
C GLU A 155 1.32 -89.06 42.23
N GLU A 156 0.53 -89.68 43.12
CA GLU A 156 0.76 -90.03 44.55
C GLU A 156 1.29 -88.98 45.57
N ASN A 157 0.39 -88.50 46.42
CA ASN A 157 0.67 -88.32 47.85
C ASN A 157 0.07 -89.52 48.63
N ARG A 158 0.94 -90.47 49.02
CA ARG A 158 0.57 -91.69 49.76
C ARG A 158 1.33 -91.74 51.10
N PRO A 159 0.75 -92.24 52.20
CA PRO A 159 1.42 -92.20 53.51
C PRO A 159 2.68 -93.08 53.55
N LEU A 160 3.75 -92.55 54.14
CA LEU A 160 5.03 -93.24 54.27
C LEU A 160 4.98 -94.41 55.28
N SER A 161 4.96 -95.62 54.73
CA SER A 161 5.62 -96.85 55.22
C SER A 161 5.65 -97.12 56.75
N SER A 162 4.70 -97.92 57.22
CA SER A 162 4.73 -98.54 58.57
C SER A 162 5.38 -99.94 58.59
N THR A 163 6.08 -100.35 57.54
CA THR A 163 6.49 -101.77 57.33
C THR A 163 7.94 -102.09 57.71
N GLU A 164 8.79 -101.09 57.99
CA GLU A 164 10.19 -101.34 58.36
C GLU A 164 10.37 -101.62 59.87
N SER A 165 9.66 -100.89 60.73
CA SER A 165 9.64 -101.13 62.19
C SER A 165 9.16 -102.56 62.55
N LEU A 166 8.13 -103.05 61.87
CA LEU A 166 7.63 -104.43 62.03
C LEU A 166 8.61 -105.51 61.53
N ARG A 167 9.46 -105.18 60.55
CA ARG A 167 10.51 -106.08 60.06
C ARG A 167 11.70 -106.14 61.02
N GLN A 168 12.05 -105.02 61.65
CA GLN A 168 13.16 -104.92 62.59
C GLN A 168 12.87 -105.63 63.92
N LEU A 169 11.64 -105.49 64.46
CA LEU A 169 11.17 -106.26 65.62
C LEU A 169 11.11 -107.78 65.34
N SER A 170 10.69 -108.18 64.14
CA SER A 170 10.70 -109.58 63.70
C SER A 170 12.11 -110.18 63.62
N GLN A 171 13.11 -109.39 63.20
CA GLN A 171 14.51 -109.84 63.13
C GLN A 171 15.20 -109.87 64.50
N GLN A 172 14.84 -108.99 65.44
CA GLN A 172 15.39 -109.01 66.80
C GLN A 172 14.80 -110.13 67.68
N LEU A 173 13.52 -110.51 67.49
CA LEU A 173 12.93 -111.63 68.25
C LEU A 173 13.53 -113.00 67.86
N ASN A 174 13.98 -113.18 66.63
CA ASN A 174 14.64 -114.41 66.17
C ASN A 174 16.10 -114.54 66.66
N GLY A 175 16.72 -113.45 67.13
CA GLY A 175 18.09 -113.44 67.65
C GLY A 175 18.23 -113.89 69.11
N LEU A 176 17.12 -113.96 69.87
CA LEU A 176 17.13 -114.25 71.32
C LEU A 176 16.73 -115.70 71.68
N VAL A 177 16.57 -116.57 70.68
CA VAL A 177 16.08 -117.96 70.86
C VAL A 177 17.15 -119.01 70.46
N SER A 178 18.41 -118.61 70.25
CA SER A 178 19.46 -119.52 69.74
C SER A 178 20.78 -119.54 70.50
N GLU A 179 20.91 -118.84 71.64
CA GLU A 179 22.11 -118.95 72.48
C GLU A 179 21.79 -119.27 73.96
N SER A 180 22.48 -120.30 74.45
CA SER A 180 22.65 -120.67 75.87
C SER A 180 21.55 -121.47 76.58
N SER A 181 21.50 -122.77 76.28
CA SER A 181 21.09 -123.82 77.25
C SER A 181 22.11 -124.97 77.29
N ALA A 182 23.06 -124.87 78.21
CA ALA A 182 23.97 -125.89 78.77
C ALA A 182 24.73 -125.15 79.89
N ALA A 183 24.97 -125.60 81.12
CA ALA A 183 25.26 -126.89 81.75
C ALA A 183 25.36 -126.58 83.28
N TYR A 184 25.26 -127.47 84.27
CA TYR A 184 25.03 -128.91 84.38
C TYR A 184 24.50 -129.20 85.80
N VAL A 185 23.85 -130.35 86.03
CA VAL A 185 23.41 -130.80 87.36
C VAL A 185 24.40 -131.81 87.95
N ASN A 186 24.76 -131.64 89.24
CA ASN A 186 25.20 -132.65 90.24
C ASN A 186 25.67 -131.88 91.51
N GLY A 187 25.60 -132.38 92.75
CA GLY A 187 25.17 -133.69 93.24
C GLY A 187 26.04 -134.10 94.44
N ASP A 188 25.47 -134.08 95.66
CA ASP A 188 25.98 -134.58 96.96
C ASP A 188 27.43 -134.31 97.41
N THR A 189 27.59 -133.56 98.52
CA THR A 189 27.97 -134.09 99.86
C THR A 189 28.14 -132.96 100.88
N ALA A 190 27.79 -133.21 102.15
CA ALA A 190 28.08 -132.28 103.26
C ALA A 190 29.56 -132.35 103.67
N PRO A 191 30.12 -131.26 104.25
CA PRO A 191 30.18 -131.23 105.71
C PRO A 191 29.86 -129.86 106.34
N SER A 192 29.77 -129.86 107.67
CA SER A 192 29.37 -128.75 108.53
C SER A 192 30.27 -127.50 108.45
N VAL A 193 29.65 -126.32 108.33
CA VAL A 193 30.27 -125.00 108.54
C VAL A 193 29.34 -124.16 109.42
N SER A 194 29.90 -123.40 110.36
CA SER A 194 29.16 -122.76 111.46
C SER A 194 28.38 -121.50 111.04
N ASP A 195 27.26 -121.23 111.73
CA ASP A 195 26.30 -120.13 111.46
C ASP A 195 26.91 -118.74 111.19
N ARG A 196 28.11 -118.48 111.73
CA ARG A 196 28.80 -117.19 111.64
C ARG A 196 29.20 -116.76 110.23
N GLU A 197 29.41 -117.72 109.32
CA GLU A 197 29.77 -117.42 107.91
C GLU A 197 28.54 -117.12 107.04
N LEU A 198 27.37 -117.68 107.39
CA LEU A 198 26.10 -117.36 106.74
C LEU A 198 25.66 -115.93 107.05
N GLU A 199 25.87 -115.45 108.28
CA GLU A 199 25.61 -114.06 108.66
C GLU A 199 26.48 -113.07 107.87
N SER A 200 27.80 -113.30 107.76
CA SER A 200 28.67 -112.39 107.00
C SER A 200 28.30 -112.36 105.52
N ARG A 201 28.00 -113.52 104.91
CA ARG A 201 27.60 -113.60 103.50
C ARG A 201 26.25 -112.93 103.23
N ASN A 202 25.29 -113.02 104.15
CA ASN A 202 24.03 -112.28 104.05
C ASN A 202 24.25 -110.77 104.23
N GLN A 203 25.18 -110.35 105.09
CA GLN A 203 25.50 -108.94 105.31
C GLN A 203 26.24 -108.33 104.10
N GLU A 204 27.14 -109.08 103.47
CA GLU A 204 27.78 -108.70 102.20
C GLU A 204 26.78 -108.65 101.03
N LEU A 205 25.87 -109.63 100.93
CA LEU A 205 24.79 -109.62 99.93
C LEU A 205 23.83 -108.44 100.15
N ALA A 206 23.50 -108.10 101.39
CA ALA A 206 22.71 -106.92 101.72
C ALA A 206 23.43 -105.63 101.35
N ALA A 207 24.73 -105.50 101.66
CA ALA A 207 25.53 -104.33 101.29
C ALA A 207 25.72 -104.20 99.77
N ALA A 208 25.89 -105.31 99.05
CA ALA A 208 25.94 -105.33 97.58
C ALA A 208 24.57 -104.98 96.97
N LEU A 209 23.47 -105.42 97.58
CA LEU A 209 22.11 -105.06 97.19
C LEU A 209 21.83 -103.57 97.47
N GLU A 210 22.26 -103.03 98.61
CA GLU A 210 22.16 -101.60 98.94
C GLU A 210 23.03 -100.76 97.99
N SER A 211 24.24 -101.20 97.64
CA SER A 211 25.09 -100.55 96.63
C SER A 211 24.47 -100.62 95.23
N SER A 212 23.85 -101.75 94.86
CA SER A 212 23.10 -101.90 93.61
C SER A 212 21.84 -101.02 93.59
N ASN A 213 21.11 -100.91 94.71
CA ASN A 213 19.96 -100.02 94.84
C ASN A 213 20.36 -98.55 94.80
N LEU A 214 21.49 -98.18 95.41
CA LEU A 214 22.03 -96.82 95.38
C LEU A 214 22.48 -96.43 93.97
N THR A 215 23.18 -97.31 93.26
CA THR A 215 23.60 -97.08 91.87
C THR A 215 22.42 -97.08 90.89
N ASN A 216 21.42 -97.95 91.05
CA ASN A 216 20.17 -97.87 90.29
C ASN A 216 19.38 -96.59 90.62
N SER A 217 19.39 -96.11 91.86
CA SER A 217 18.79 -94.81 92.22
C SER A 217 19.53 -93.64 91.58
N GLN A 218 20.86 -93.68 91.53
CA GLN A 218 21.68 -92.70 90.81
C GLN A 218 21.46 -92.74 89.29
N LEU A 219 21.34 -93.92 88.69
CA LEU A 219 21.04 -94.07 87.27
C LEU A 219 19.61 -93.65 86.93
N ASN A 220 18.61 -93.96 87.76
CA ASN A 220 17.23 -93.49 87.59
C ASN A 220 17.14 -91.96 87.73
N THR A 221 17.83 -91.36 88.70
CA THR A 221 17.85 -89.89 88.83
C THR A 221 18.57 -89.20 87.66
N GLN A 222 19.61 -89.82 87.09
CA GLN A 222 20.24 -89.36 85.84
C GLN A 222 19.34 -89.54 84.62
N LEU A 223 18.64 -90.68 84.49
CA LEU A 223 17.65 -90.92 83.43
C LEU A 223 16.50 -89.92 83.51
N ASP A 224 15.96 -89.68 84.70
CA ASP A 224 14.95 -88.65 84.95
C ASP A 224 15.46 -87.24 84.62
N GLN A 225 16.72 -86.94 84.91
CA GLN A 225 17.33 -85.65 84.59
C GLN A 225 17.52 -85.47 83.08
N LEU A 226 17.99 -86.50 82.38
CA LEU A 226 18.08 -86.52 80.92
C LEU A 226 16.70 -86.48 80.25
N ALA A 227 15.70 -87.15 80.82
CA ALA A 227 14.32 -87.10 80.34
C ALA A 227 13.72 -85.71 80.50
N ARG A 228 13.92 -85.05 81.66
CA ARG A 228 13.53 -83.64 81.87
C ARG A 228 14.25 -82.71 80.90
N GLN A 229 15.56 -82.85 80.71
CA GLN A 229 16.33 -82.05 79.75
C GLN A 229 15.87 -82.28 78.30
N SER A 230 15.57 -83.52 77.91
CA SER A 230 15.01 -83.85 76.59
C SER A 230 13.61 -83.27 76.40
N GLN A 231 12.79 -83.24 77.46
CA GLN A 231 11.46 -82.62 77.42
C GLN A 231 11.57 -81.09 77.33
N GLU A 232 12.41 -80.45 78.15
CA GLU A 232 12.68 -79.00 78.11
C GLU A 232 13.21 -78.56 76.73
N LEU A 233 14.16 -79.30 76.14
CA LEU A 233 14.65 -79.06 74.78
C LEU A 233 13.54 -79.24 73.72
N THR A 234 12.66 -80.23 73.89
CA THR A 234 11.54 -80.47 72.97
C THR A 234 10.51 -79.34 73.05
N ASP A 235 10.18 -78.88 74.27
CA ASP A 235 9.25 -77.78 74.51
C ASP A 235 9.84 -76.43 74.03
N GLN A 236 11.14 -76.21 74.23
CA GLN A 236 11.89 -75.08 73.67
C GLN A 236 11.81 -75.08 72.13
N LEU A 237 12.07 -76.21 71.48
CA LEU A 237 12.03 -76.35 70.01
C LEU A 237 10.60 -76.19 69.47
N GLN A 238 9.58 -76.73 70.15
CA GLN A 238 8.18 -76.49 69.81
C GLN A 238 7.79 -75.01 69.96
N LYS A 239 8.28 -74.34 71.00
CA LYS A 239 8.05 -72.91 71.23
C LYS A 239 8.71 -72.08 70.11
N GLU A 240 9.96 -72.34 69.78
CA GLU A 240 10.68 -71.65 68.71
C GLU A 240 10.02 -71.89 67.34
N ARG A 241 9.53 -73.10 67.04
CA ARG A 241 8.72 -73.37 65.84
C ARG A 241 7.45 -72.52 65.80
N LYS A 242 6.68 -72.48 66.90
CA LYS A 242 5.45 -71.67 67.00
C LYS A 242 5.75 -70.17 66.87
N GLU A 243 6.83 -69.69 67.47
CA GLU A 243 7.26 -68.29 67.35
C GLU A 243 7.72 -67.95 65.93
N PHE A 244 8.48 -68.83 65.28
CA PHE A 244 8.90 -68.67 63.88
C PHE A 244 7.68 -68.66 62.94
N GLU A 245 6.77 -69.62 63.08
CA GLU A 245 5.57 -69.71 62.25
C GLU A 245 4.61 -68.53 62.48
N GLN A 246 4.53 -68.02 63.71
CA GLN A 246 3.81 -66.77 64.00
C GLN A 246 4.49 -65.54 63.37
N ARG A 247 5.83 -65.44 63.42
CA ARG A 247 6.58 -64.35 62.76
C ARG A 247 6.40 -64.39 61.25
N PHE A 248 6.59 -65.56 60.64
CA PHE A 248 6.39 -65.81 59.22
C PHE A 248 4.95 -65.48 58.79
N SER A 249 3.94 -65.88 59.56
CA SER A 249 2.54 -65.55 59.27
C SER A 249 2.26 -64.04 59.33
N LYS A 250 2.86 -63.32 60.28
CA LYS A 250 2.75 -61.86 60.39
C LYS A 250 3.45 -61.14 59.24
N GLU A 251 4.66 -61.58 58.89
CA GLU A 251 5.45 -61.02 57.78
C GLU A 251 4.79 -61.29 56.44
N GLN A 252 4.30 -62.52 56.21
CA GLN A 252 3.48 -62.87 55.04
C GLN A 252 2.18 -62.04 54.99
N GLY A 253 1.55 -61.75 56.13
CA GLY A 253 0.42 -60.84 56.23
C GLY A 253 0.77 -59.42 55.79
N ALA A 254 1.82 -58.83 56.37
CA ALA A 254 2.31 -57.50 56.03
C ALA A 254 2.70 -57.37 54.55
N MET A 255 3.36 -58.40 53.98
CA MET A 255 3.70 -58.44 52.55
C MET A 255 2.46 -58.52 51.65
N ARG A 256 1.41 -59.24 52.06
CA ARG A 256 0.12 -59.24 51.34
C ARG A 256 -0.58 -57.89 51.43
N GLU A 257 -0.60 -57.25 52.59
CA GLU A 257 -1.16 -55.90 52.77
C GLU A 257 -0.40 -54.86 51.91
N GLN A 258 0.93 -54.92 51.89
CA GLN A 258 1.74 -54.05 51.05
C GLN A 258 1.48 -54.29 49.56
N LEU A 259 1.35 -55.55 49.13
CA LEU A 259 0.97 -55.88 47.75
C LEU A 259 -0.43 -55.36 47.41
N GLN A 260 -1.40 -55.48 48.31
CA GLN A 260 -2.76 -54.95 48.16
C GLN A 260 -2.74 -53.42 47.96
N VAL A 261 -1.97 -52.70 48.79
CA VAL A 261 -1.79 -51.25 48.68
C VAL A 261 -1.12 -50.86 47.35
N HIS A 262 -0.10 -51.61 46.91
CA HIS A 262 0.54 -51.37 45.61
C HIS A 262 -0.41 -51.61 44.44
N ILE A 263 -1.20 -52.69 44.45
CA ILE A 263 -2.23 -52.96 43.44
C ILE A 263 -3.25 -51.81 43.39
N GLN A 264 -3.72 -51.34 44.54
CA GLN A 264 -4.68 -50.24 44.60
C GLN A 264 -4.07 -48.90 44.15
N THR A 265 -2.81 -48.63 44.49
CA THR A 265 -2.06 -47.45 44.04
C THR A 265 -1.85 -47.47 42.51
N ILE A 266 -1.49 -48.62 41.95
CA ILE A 266 -1.39 -48.82 40.49
C ILE A 266 -2.76 -48.62 39.83
N GLY A 267 -3.84 -49.15 40.43
CA GLY A 267 -5.21 -48.94 39.95
C GLY A 267 -5.59 -47.46 39.85
N ILE A 268 -5.33 -46.68 40.92
CA ILE A 268 -5.58 -45.24 40.95
C ILE A 268 -4.74 -44.51 39.89
N LEU A 269 -3.44 -44.81 39.79
CA LEU A 269 -2.56 -44.19 38.79
C LEU A 269 -2.97 -44.55 37.35
N VAL A 270 -3.51 -45.74 37.11
CA VAL A 270 -4.03 -46.14 35.79
C VAL A 270 -5.33 -45.43 35.46
N SER A 271 -6.26 -45.27 36.42
CA SER A 271 -7.47 -44.47 36.20
C SER A 271 -7.16 -42.99 35.99
N GLU A 272 -6.32 -42.38 36.83
CA GLU A 272 -5.89 -40.98 36.67
C GLU A 272 -5.17 -40.76 35.33
N LYS A 273 -4.29 -41.67 34.92
CA LYS A 273 -3.65 -41.62 33.60
C LYS A 273 -4.68 -41.68 32.47
N SER A 274 -5.68 -42.55 32.56
CA SER A 274 -6.74 -42.69 31.55
C SER A 274 -7.63 -41.44 31.47
N GLU A 275 -8.01 -40.87 32.62
CA GLU A 275 -8.78 -39.63 32.72
C GLU A 275 -7.99 -38.44 32.15
N LEU A 276 -6.73 -38.27 32.56
CA LEU A 276 -5.84 -37.23 32.03
C LEU A 276 -5.58 -37.38 30.53
N GLN A 277 -5.42 -38.61 30.03
CA GLN A 277 -5.22 -38.88 28.61
C GLN A 277 -6.48 -38.55 27.80
N THR A 278 -7.67 -38.83 28.33
CA THR A 278 -8.96 -38.47 27.73
C THR A 278 -9.18 -36.96 27.74
N ALA A 279 -8.91 -36.29 28.86
CA ALA A 279 -9.00 -34.85 28.99
C ALA A 279 -8.03 -34.13 28.04
N LEU A 280 -6.78 -34.61 27.94
CA LEU A 280 -5.78 -34.09 27.00
C LEU A 280 -6.25 -34.24 25.55
N GLN A 281 -6.79 -35.40 25.17
CA GLN A 281 -7.32 -35.64 23.82
C GLN A 281 -8.48 -34.69 23.49
N TYR A 282 -9.42 -34.50 24.43
CA TYR A 282 -10.52 -33.57 24.27
C TYR A 282 -10.03 -32.12 24.12
N THR A 283 -9.10 -31.67 24.98
CA THR A 283 -8.51 -30.32 24.88
C THR A 283 -7.73 -30.12 23.58
N GLN A 284 -6.98 -31.12 23.10
CA GLN A 284 -6.31 -31.06 21.80
C GLN A 284 -7.32 -30.97 20.64
N GLN A 285 -8.43 -31.70 20.70
CA GLN A 285 -9.47 -31.64 19.67
C GLN A 285 -10.18 -30.28 19.67
N ALA A 286 -10.51 -29.73 20.84
CA ALA A 286 -11.07 -28.37 20.96
C ALA A 286 -10.09 -27.31 20.44
N ALA A 287 -8.79 -27.43 20.72
CA ALA A 287 -7.77 -26.52 20.19
C ALA A 287 -7.65 -26.60 18.65
N ARG A 288 -7.70 -27.81 18.07
CA ARG A 288 -7.74 -27.99 16.60
C ARG A 288 -8.97 -27.35 15.98
N GLN A 289 -10.16 -27.56 16.59
CA GLN A 289 -11.39 -26.93 16.12
C GLN A 289 -11.32 -25.40 16.18
N LYS A 290 -10.81 -24.83 17.28
CA LYS A 290 -10.62 -23.37 17.40
C LYS A 290 -9.59 -22.81 16.42
N THR A 291 -8.60 -23.61 16.03
CA THR A 291 -7.64 -23.24 14.97
C THR A 291 -8.35 -23.18 13.62
N ALA A 292 -9.16 -24.19 13.26
CA ALA A 292 -9.94 -24.20 12.03
C ALA A 292 -10.98 -23.05 11.96
N GLU A 293 -11.67 -22.75 13.07
CA GLU A 293 -12.57 -21.59 13.16
C GLU A 293 -11.81 -20.26 12.95
N ALA A 294 -10.60 -20.12 13.48
CA ALA A 294 -9.76 -18.94 13.28
C ALA A 294 -9.27 -18.81 11.82
N GLU A 295 -8.94 -19.93 11.17
CA GLU A 295 -8.60 -19.98 9.74
C GLU A 295 -9.80 -19.59 8.86
N GLU A 296 -11.01 -20.08 9.16
CA GLU A 296 -12.24 -19.69 8.46
C GLU A 296 -12.51 -18.18 8.60
N LEU A 297 -12.42 -17.64 9.83
CA LEU A 297 -12.59 -16.21 10.07
C LEU A 297 -11.53 -15.36 9.36
N ASN A 298 -10.28 -15.83 9.29
CA ASN A 298 -9.22 -15.17 8.53
C ASN A 298 -9.50 -15.19 7.02
N ASN A 299 -9.94 -16.32 6.47
CA ASN A 299 -10.34 -16.44 5.06
C ASN A 299 -11.52 -15.50 4.74
N ARG A 300 -12.51 -15.42 5.63
CA ARG A 300 -13.65 -14.50 5.49
C ARG A 300 -13.22 -13.03 5.56
N LEU A 301 -12.27 -12.69 6.43
CA LEU A 301 -11.65 -11.36 6.51
C LEU A 301 -10.83 -11.02 5.25
N GLN A 302 -10.15 -12.00 4.65
CA GLN A 302 -9.41 -11.81 3.41
C GLN A 302 -10.35 -11.58 2.22
N ALA A 303 -11.47 -12.31 2.15
CA ALA A 303 -12.52 -12.09 1.15
C ALA A 303 -13.19 -10.71 1.29
N THR A 304 -13.47 -10.23 2.52
CA THR A 304 -14.02 -8.87 2.71
C THR A 304 -13.01 -7.80 2.36
N LYS A 305 -11.72 -7.97 2.68
CA LYS A 305 -10.65 -7.06 2.23
C LYS A 305 -10.55 -6.97 0.71
N GLN A 306 -10.59 -8.11 0.00
CA GLN A 306 -10.61 -8.14 -1.46
C GLN A 306 -11.82 -7.39 -2.04
N ARG A 307 -13.02 -7.60 -1.47
CA ARG A 307 -14.24 -6.88 -1.87
C ARG A 307 -14.16 -5.38 -1.61
N VAL A 308 -13.53 -4.94 -0.51
CA VAL A 308 -13.28 -3.52 -0.25
C VAL A 308 -12.34 -2.94 -1.32
N SER A 309 -11.23 -3.58 -1.64
CA SER A 309 -10.33 -3.12 -2.70
C SER A 309 -10.97 -3.12 -4.10
N GLU A 310 -11.89 -4.03 -4.38
CA GLU A 310 -12.70 -4.00 -5.60
C GLU A 310 -13.66 -2.79 -5.62
N LEU A 311 -14.34 -2.50 -4.50
CA LEU A 311 -15.21 -1.33 -4.36
C LEU A 311 -14.43 0.00 -4.43
N GLU A 312 -13.22 0.06 -3.89
CA GLU A 312 -12.32 1.21 -4.04
C GLU A 312 -11.93 1.41 -5.50
N ARG A 313 -11.70 0.33 -6.25
CA ARG A 313 -11.40 0.38 -7.69
C ARG A 313 -12.60 0.81 -8.52
N THR A 314 -13.81 0.34 -8.21
CA THR A 314 -15.03 0.77 -8.92
C THR A 314 -15.39 2.21 -8.58
N LEU A 315 -15.28 2.63 -7.32
CA LEU A 315 -15.46 4.03 -6.90
C LEU A 315 -14.46 4.96 -7.60
N SER A 316 -13.19 4.54 -7.71
CA SER A 316 -12.18 5.28 -8.48
C SER A 316 -12.55 5.39 -9.96
N SER A 317 -13.02 4.29 -10.57
CA SER A 317 -13.49 4.27 -11.97
C SER A 317 -14.68 5.23 -12.17
N VAL A 318 -15.70 5.15 -11.32
CA VAL A 318 -16.88 6.03 -11.36
C VAL A 318 -16.46 7.49 -11.16
N SER A 319 -15.55 7.80 -10.24
CA SER A 319 -15.03 9.16 -10.05
C SER A 319 -14.29 9.68 -11.29
N THR A 320 -13.49 8.84 -11.98
CA THR A 320 -12.86 9.24 -13.24
C THR A 320 -13.89 9.46 -14.35
N GLN A 321 -14.93 8.64 -14.41
CA GLN A 321 -16.00 8.77 -15.40
C GLN A 321 -16.87 10.01 -15.13
N GLN A 322 -17.18 10.32 -13.87
CA GLN A 322 -17.83 11.56 -13.47
C GLN A 322 -17.03 12.79 -13.91
N LYS A 323 -15.71 12.82 -13.67
CA LYS A 323 -14.84 13.92 -14.13
C LYS A 323 -14.82 14.07 -15.66
N GLN A 324 -14.93 12.97 -16.40
CA GLN A 324 -15.07 13.00 -17.86
C GLN A 324 -16.43 13.57 -18.28
N PHE A 325 -17.53 13.17 -17.64
CA PHE A 325 -18.86 13.74 -17.89
C PHE A 325 -18.93 15.23 -17.53
N GLU A 326 -18.37 15.67 -16.41
CA GLU A 326 -18.28 17.09 -16.04
C GLU A 326 -17.45 17.89 -17.05
N LYS A 327 -16.37 17.32 -17.57
CA LYS A 327 -15.58 17.94 -18.65
C LYS A 327 -16.40 18.07 -19.93
N HIS A 328 -17.07 17.00 -20.36
CA HIS A 328 -17.91 17.02 -21.55
C HIS A 328 -19.08 18.01 -21.41
N ASN A 329 -19.71 18.10 -20.22
CA ASN A 329 -20.76 19.07 -19.95
C ASN A 329 -20.24 20.51 -20.05
N LYS A 330 -19.04 20.81 -19.50
CA LYS A 330 -18.38 22.11 -19.67
C LYS A 330 -17.99 22.43 -21.12
N GLU A 331 -17.75 21.42 -21.95
CA GLU A 331 -17.54 21.57 -23.40
C GLU A 331 -18.88 21.91 -24.10
N LEU A 332 -19.97 21.18 -23.78
CA LEU A 332 -21.32 21.48 -24.28
C LEU A 332 -21.85 22.86 -23.85
N GLU A 333 -21.52 23.33 -22.65
CA GLU A 333 -21.87 24.68 -22.20
C GLU A 333 -21.14 25.76 -23.01
N LYS A 334 -19.85 25.55 -23.32
CA LYS A 334 -19.09 26.45 -24.20
C LYS A 334 -19.64 26.46 -25.61
N ASP A 335 -19.98 25.30 -26.16
CA ASP A 335 -20.56 25.18 -27.50
C ASP A 335 -21.93 25.87 -27.57
N ARG A 336 -22.78 25.66 -26.56
CA ARG A 336 -24.07 26.37 -26.39
C ARG A 336 -23.87 27.89 -26.34
N ASP A 337 -22.90 28.39 -25.58
CA ASP A 337 -22.69 29.83 -25.41
C ASP A 337 -22.00 30.46 -26.63
N SER A 338 -21.15 29.70 -27.33
CA SER A 338 -20.61 30.05 -28.65
C SER A 338 -21.73 30.14 -29.71
N LEU A 339 -22.63 29.16 -29.76
CA LEU A 339 -23.80 29.16 -30.64
C LEU A 339 -24.78 30.30 -30.33
N ARG A 340 -24.96 30.67 -29.06
CA ARG A 340 -25.73 31.87 -28.66
C ARG A 340 -25.10 33.15 -29.18
N LEU A 341 -23.77 33.29 -29.07
CA LEU A 341 -23.04 34.45 -29.57
C LEU A 341 -23.12 34.53 -31.11
N GLU A 342 -22.99 33.40 -31.80
CA GLU A 342 -23.13 33.32 -33.25
C GLU A 342 -24.57 33.61 -33.70
N MET A 343 -25.58 33.14 -32.97
CA MET A 343 -26.99 33.48 -33.22
C MET A 343 -27.24 35.00 -33.06
N PHE A 344 -26.67 35.63 -32.04
CA PHE A 344 -26.72 37.09 -31.87
C PHE A 344 -26.02 37.83 -33.02
N ARG A 345 -24.84 37.37 -33.44
CA ARG A 345 -24.10 37.93 -34.59
C ARG A 345 -24.90 37.83 -35.88
N VAL A 346 -25.48 36.67 -36.17
CA VAL A 346 -26.34 36.44 -37.35
C VAL A 346 -27.61 37.28 -37.28
N ASN A 347 -28.21 37.44 -36.10
CA ASN A 347 -29.38 38.29 -35.93
C ASN A 347 -29.07 39.77 -36.24
N ASN A 348 -27.95 40.29 -35.75
CA ASN A 348 -27.55 41.68 -36.03
C ASN A 348 -27.32 41.91 -37.53
N VAL A 349 -26.60 41.01 -38.21
CA VAL A 349 -26.40 41.07 -39.68
C VAL A 349 -27.71 40.93 -40.44
N SER A 350 -28.67 40.15 -39.93
CA SER A 350 -30.02 40.03 -40.49
C SER A 350 -30.81 41.34 -40.36
N GLU A 351 -30.76 42.01 -39.21
CA GLU A 351 -31.38 43.33 -39.03
C GLU A 351 -30.71 44.42 -39.89
N GLU A 352 -29.38 44.44 -39.99
CA GLU A 352 -28.65 45.33 -40.91
C GLU A 352 -29.08 45.10 -42.37
N LEU A 353 -29.20 43.85 -42.81
CA LEU A 353 -29.64 43.50 -44.17
C LEU A 353 -31.10 43.89 -44.41
N LYS A 354 -31.99 43.70 -43.41
CA LYS A 354 -33.38 44.19 -43.48
C LYS A 354 -33.44 45.70 -43.60
N GLN A 355 -32.63 46.43 -42.83
CA GLN A 355 -32.55 47.88 -42.90
C GLN A 355 -32.09 48.32 -44.30
N GLN A 356 -31.00 47.77 -44.83
CA GLN A 356 -30.53 48.04 -46.20
C GLN A 356 -31.60 47.71 -47.25
N SER A 357 -32.32 46.61 -47.09
CA SER A 357 -33.42 46.24 -47.98
C SER A 357 -34.59 47.24 -47.89
N SER A 358 -34.87 47.81 -46.73
CA SER A 358 -35.90 48.84 -46.55
C SER A 358 -35.49 50.18 -47.17
N GLU A 359 -34.22 50.59 -46.99
CA GLU A 359 -33.64 51.80 -47.59
C GLU A 359 -33.65 51.72 -49.12
N LEU A 360 -33.21 50.60 -49.70
CA LEU A 360 -33.26 50.37 -51.15
C LEU A 360 -34.70 50.34 -51.69
N SER A 361 -35.65 49.77 -50.92
CA SER A 361 -37.07 49.77 -51.28
C SER A 361 -37.67 51.18 -51.28
N GLU A 362 -37.28 52.03 -50.32
CA GLU A 362 -37.68 53.43 -50.30
C GLU A 362 -37.04 54.24 -51.45
N GLN A 363 -35.75 54.05 -51.74
CA GLN A 363 -35.10 54.69 -52.89
C GLN A 363 -35.79 54.30 -54.20
N LEU A 364 -36.16 53.04 -54.38
CA LEU A 364 -36.92 52.58 -55.55
C LEU A 364 -38.33 53.19 -55.59
N ARG A 365 -39.01 53.33 -54.45
CA ARG A 365 -40.31 54.00 -54.33
C ARG A 365 -40.21 55.47 -54.73
N LEU A 366 -39.21 56.19 -54.24
CA LEU A 366 -38.95 57.60 -54.57
C LEU A 366 -38.64 57.77 -56.06
N SER A 367 -37.72 56.98 -56.62
CA SER A 367 -37.40 57.03 -58.05
C SER A 367 -38.61 56.64 -58.93
N THR A 368 -39.47 55.73 -58.47
CA THR A 368 -40.73 55.42 -59.17
C THR A 368 -41.71 56.60 -59.14
N GLN A 369 -41.79 57.31 -58.02
CA GLN A 369 -42.60 58.53 -57.86
C GLN A 369 -42.07 59.68 -58.74
N GLU A 370 -40.75 59.89 -58.79
CA GLU A 370 -40.09 60.85 -59.68
C GLU A 370 -40.31 60.51 -61.16
N ASN A 371 -40.17 59.25 -61.56
CA ASN A 371 -40.51 58.80 -62.91
C ASN A 371 -42.00 59.00 -63.23
N GLY A 372 -42.88 58.88 -62.23
CA GLY A 372 -44.30 59.22 -62.35
C GLY A 372 -44.52 60.71 -62.61
N ALA A 373 -43.87 61.59 -61.84
CA ALA A 373 -43.91 63.03 -62.05
C ALA A 373 -43.36 63.44 -63.42
N MET A 374 -42.17 62.95 -63.79
CA MET A 374 -41.56 63.15 -65.11
C MET A 374 -42.45 62.69 -66.26
N ARG A 375 -43.22 61.60 -66.09
CA ARG A 375 -44.20 61.17 -67.10
C ARG A 375 -45.39 62.12 -67.20
N LEU A 376 -45.87 62.68 -66.09
CA LEU A 376 -46.94 63.69 -66.08
C LEU A 376 -46.45 65.00 -66.72
N GLU A 377 -45.22 65.42 -66.46
CA GLU A 377 -44.58 66.58 -67.10
C GLU A 377 -44.37 66.36 -68.60
N LEU A 378 -43.88 65.19 -69.01
CA LEU A 378 -43.78 64.83 -70.43
C LEU A 378 -45.15 64.80 -71.12
N GLU A 379 -46.20 64.40 -70.42
CA GLU A 379 -47.56 64.40 -70.93
C GLU A 379 -48.16 65.82 -71.02
N ASP A 380 -47.85 66.72 -70.07
CA ASP A 380 -48.18 68.15 -70.16
C ASP A 380 -47.41 68.82 -71.30
N LEU A 381 -46.11 68.54 -71.44
CA LEU A 381 -45.28 69.02 -72.55
C LEU A 381 -45.77 68.49 -73.90
N ARG A 382 -46.25 67.25 -73.99
CA ARG A 382 -46.89 66.71 -75.20
C ARG A 382 -48.18 67.45 -75.53
N LYS A 383 -49.04 67.73 -74.55
CA LYS A 383 -50.26 68.53 -74.76
C LYS A 383 -49.92 69.95 -75.20
N ARG A 384 -48.89 70.57 -74.60
CA ARG A 384 -48.37 71.88 -75.05
C ARG A 384 -47.80 71.81 -76.46
N LEU A 385 -47.11 70.74 -76.82
CA LEU A 385 -46.61 70.51 -78.18
C LEU A 385 -47.77 70.33 -79.16
N GLU A 386 -48.79 69.54 -78.84
CA GLU A 386 -49.99 69.37 -79.67
C GLU A 386 -50.76 70.69 -79.84
N ILE A 387 -50.85 71.51 -78.78
CA ILE A 387 -51.39 72.87 -78.85
C ILE A 387 -50.49 73.78 -79.72
N ALA A 388 -49.17 73.67 -79.60
CA ALA A 388 -48.22 74.47 -80.39
C ALA A 388 -48.19 74.06 -81.87
N ASP A 389 -48.32 72.77 -82.18
CA ASP A 389 -48.48 72.23 -83.54
C ASP A 389 -49.84 72.65 -84.11
N LEU A 390 -50.92 72.67 -83.30
CA LEU A 390 -52.21 73.22 -83.69
C LEU A 390 -52.12 74.74 -83.94
N MET A 391 -51.36 75.48 -83.13
CA MET A 391 -51.08 76.91 -83.36
C MET A 391 -50.23 77.12 -84.62
N LEU A 392 -49.19 76.32 -84.86
CA LEU A 392 -48.39 76.35 -86.09
C LEU A 392 -49.23 75.99 -87.31
N GLN A 393 -50.15 75.04 -87.19
CA GLN A 393 -51.11 74.69 -88.24
C GLN A 393 -52.12 75.82 -88.47
N GLN A 394 -52.55 76.53 -87.42
CA GLN A 394 -53.36 77.75 -87.54
C GLN A 394 -52.59 78.89 -88.21
N CYS A 395 -51.34 79.15 -87.82
CA CYS A 395 -50.45 80.15 -88.46
C CYS A 395 -50.08 79.78 -89.90
N SER A 396 -49.92 78.49 -90.22
CA SER A 396 -49.65 78.01 -91.57
C SER A 396 -50.88 78.07 -92.47
N ASN A 397 -52.09 77.97 -91.91
CA ASN A 397 -53.36 78.11 -92.62
C ASN A 397 -53.91 79.56 -92.62
N GLN A 398 -53.40 80.44 -91.76
CA GLN A 398 -53.70 81.88 -91.72
C GLN A 398 -52.42 82.67 -92.00
N SER A 399 -52.04 82.71 -93.28
CA SER A 399 -50.80 83.35 -93.76
C SER A 399 -50.91 84.88 -93.79
N ASP A 400 -50.95 85.51 -92.61
CA ASP A 400 -50.73 86.94 -92.43
C ASP A 400 -49.29 87.18 -91.91
N PRO A 401 -48.33 87.61 -92.76
CA PRO A 401 -46.90 87.71 -92.39
C PRO A 401 -46.60 88.77 -91.32
N ASN A 402 -47.57 89.61 -90.95
CA ASN A 402 -47.46 90.52 -89.81
C ASN A 402 -47.46 89.77 -88.46
N SER A 403 -48.21 88.67 -88.33
CA SER A 403 -48.31 87.94 -87.06
C SER A 403 -46.98 87.29 -86.68
N ALA A 404 -46.31 86.63 -87.63
CA ALA A 404 -45.00 86.00 -87.42
C ALA A 404 -43.92 87.02 -87.03
N ASN A 405 -43.89 88.21 -87.66
CA ASN A 405 -42.96 89.28 -87.27
C ASN A 405 -43.26 89.82 -85.86
N GLN A 406 -44.54 89.98 -85.48
CA GLN A 406 -44.90 90.34 -84.10
C GLN A 406 -44.50 89.27 -83.07
N GLN A 407 -44.58 87.99 -83.43
CA GLN A 407 -44.19 86.90 -82.54
C GLN A 407 -42.67 86.82 -82.36
N VAL A 408 -41.88 87.07 -83.41
CA VAL A 408 -40.40 87.20 -83.32
C VAL A 408 -40.00 88.44 -82.51
N GLN A 409 -40.71 89.56 -82.66
CA GLN A 409 -40.50 90.77 -81.87
C GLN A 409 -40.73 90.50 -80.37
N LEU A 410 -41.84 89.84 -80.02
CA LEU A 410 -42.16 89.44 -78.64
C LEU A 410 -41.12 88.47 -78.04
N LEU A 411 -40.63 87.50 -78.82
CA LEU A 411 -39.54 86.61 -78.37
C LEU A 411 -38.21 87.34 -78.16
N LEU A 412 -37.94 88.41 -78.93
CA LEU A 412 -36.76 89.26 -78.71
C LEU A 412 -36.89 90.07 -77.42
N GLU A 413 -38.09 90.59 -77.14
CA GLU A 413 -38.43 91.32 -75.92
C GLU A 413 -38.41 90.39 -74.69
N GLU A 414 -38.92 89.17 -74.81
CA GLU A 414 -38.85 88.13 -73.77
C GLU A 414 -37.39 87.70 -73.50
N LYS A 415 -36.58 87.52 -74.55
CA LYS A 415 -35.13 87.27 -74.40
C LYS A 415 -34.45 88.41 -73.63
N GLN A 416 -34.69 89.66 -73.99
CA GLN A 416 -34.13 90.82 -73.29
C GLN A 416 -34.62 90.89 -71.83
N HIS A 417 -35.87 90.53 -71.57
CA HIS A 417 -36.43 90.47 -70.23
C HIS A 417 -35.79 89.37 -69.38
N LEU A 418 -35.58 88.17 -69.94
CA LEU A 418 -34.87 87.07 -69.29
C LEU A 418 -33.38 87.39 -69.05
N GLU A 419 -32.71 88.08 -69.98
CA GLU A 419 -31.34 88.55 -69.80
C GLU A 419 -31.25 89.60 -68.69
N ALA A 420 -32.18 90.55 -68.62
CA ALA A 420 -32.28 91.52 -67.53
C ALA A 420 -32.56 90.85 -66.18
N HIS A 421 -33.49 89.89 -66.13
CA HIS A 421 -33.81 89.12 -64.92
C HIS A 421 -32.63 88.25 -64.46
N ASN A 422 -31.88 87.65 -65.40
CA ASN A 422 -30.66 86.91 -65.07
C ASN A 422 -29.56 87.83 -64.50
N HIS A 423 -29.43 89.04 -65.05
CA HIS A 423 -28.53 90.06 -64.52
C HIS A 423 -28.94 90.48 -63.09
N GLN A 424 -30.24 90.69 -62.84
CA GLN A 424 -30.78 91.01 -61.52
C GLN A 424 -30.58 89.87 -60.50
N LEU A 425 -30.73 88.61 -60.93
CA LEU A 425 -30.40 87.43 -60.11
C LEU A 425 -28.89 87.36 -59.80
N MET A 426 -28.02 87.63 -60.77
CA MET A 426 -26.57 87.68 -60.56
C MET A 426 -26.18 88.80 -59.58
N GLU A 427 -26.81 89.97 -59.70
CA GLU A 427 -26.62 91.09 -58.78
C GLU A 427 -27.10 90.74 -57.36
N SER A 428 -28.28 90.13 -57.22
CA SER A 428 -28.79 89.63 -55.93
C SER A 428 -27.89 88.56 -55.32
N ILE A 429 -27.36 87.61 -56.10
CA ILE A 429 -26.38 86.62 -55.63
C ILE A 429 -25.07 87.31 -55.20
N SER A 430 -24.66 88.39 -55.86
CA SER A 430 -23.51 89.19 -55.45
C SER A 430 -23.77 89.93 -54.13
N GLN A 431 -24.95 90.52 -53.96
CA GLN A 431 -25.39 91.19 -52.73
C GLN A 431 -25.43 90.20 -51.55
N LEU A 432 -26.07 89.04 -51.71
CA LEU A 432 -26.11 87.99 -50.69
C LEU A 432 -24.71 87.45 -50.31
N LYS A 433 -23.78 87.40 -51.26
CA LYS A 433 -22.37 87.06 -50.95
C LYS A 433 -21.71 88.14 -50.11
N THR A 434 -21.88 89.42 -50.45
CA THR A 434 -21.35 90.52 -49.65
C THR A 434 -21.99 90.60 -48.26
N GLU A 435 -23.30 90.35 -48.14
CA GLU A 435 -23.98 90.29 -46.83
C GLU A 435 -23.45 89.16 -45.96
N ARG A 436 -23.29 87.95 -46.52
CA ARG A 436 -22.66 86.82 -45.82
C ARG A 436 -21.25 87.18 -45.33
N ASP A 437 -20.46 87.85 -46.16
CA ASP A 437 -19.09 88.21 -45.82
C ASP A 437 -19.05 89.30 -44.73
N CYS A 438 -19.93 90.31 -44.79
CA CYS A 438 -20.14 91.28 -43.71
C CYS A 438 -20.57 90.60 -42.40
N TYR A 439 -21.48 89.62 -42.44
CA TYR A 439 -21.87 88.86 -41.24
C TYR A 439 -20.72 88.01 -40.68
N ALA A 440 -19.88 87.43 -41.54
CA ALA A 440 -18.69 86.69 -41.10
C ALA A 440 -17.66 87.62 -40.43
N GLU A 441 -17.45 88.82 -40.97
CA GLU A 441 -16.62 89.85 -40.34
C GLU A 441 -17.21 90.33 -39.00
N GLN A 442 -18.52 90.56 -38.92
CA GLN A 442 -19.20 90.93 -37.68
C GLN A 442 -19.04 89.86 -36.59
N ILE A 443 -19.27 88.58 -36.92
CA ILE A 443 -19.08 87.47 -35.97
C ILE A 443 -17.62 87.37 -35.52
N GLN A 444 -16.65 87.62 -36.42
CA GLN A 444 -15.24 87.65 -36.06
C GLN A 444 -14.92 88.81 -35.09
N GLU A 445 -15.50 89.98 -35.31
CA GLU A 445 -15.26 91.16 -34.47
C GLU A 445 -15.96 91.06 -33.11
N GLU A 446 -17.19 90.55 -33.06
CA GLU A 446 -17.85 90.17 -31.81
C GLU A 446 -17.01 89.13 -31.05
N GLY A 447 -16.42 88.16 -31.77
CA GLY A 447 -15.45 87.20 -31.21
C GLY A 447 -14.21 87.85 -30.61
N ARG A 448 -13.67 88.93 -31.20
CA ARG A 448 -12.59 89.74 -30.60
C ARG A 448 -13.06 90.46 -29.34
N VAL A 449 -14.19 91.15 -29.40
CA VAL A 449 -14.75 91.90 -28.26
C VAL A 449 -15.02 90.97 -27.06
N TRP A 450 -15.55 89.77 -27.30
CA TRP A 450 -15.74 88.77 -26.24
C TRP A 450 -14.40 88.29 -25.67
N LYS A 451 -13.40 88.03 -26.52
CA LYS A 451 -12.06 87.64 -26.07
C LYS A 451 -11.42 88.73 -25.19
N ASP A 452 -11.42 89.97 -25.66
CA ASP A 452 -10.84 91.11 -24.94
C ASP A 452 -11.56 91.34 -23.60
N LYS A 453 -12.88 91.18 -23.57
CA LYS A 453 -13.68 91.26 -22.34
C LYS A 453 -13.37 90.13 -21.37
N THR A 454 -13.12 88.90 -21.86
CA THR A 454 -12.65 87.79 -21.03
C THR A 454 -11.25 88.06 -20.47
N GLU A 455 -10.35 88.63 -21.26
CA GLU A 455 -8.98 88.98 -20.83
C GLU A 455 -8.98 90.13 -19.80
N GLN A 456 -9.86 91.13 -19.96
CA GLN A 456 -10.08 92.18 -18.96
C GLN A 456 -10.64 91.62 -17.64
N LEU A 457 -11.62 90.72 -17.68
CA LEU A 457 -12.15 90.07 -16.48
C LEU A 457 -11.09 89.20 -15.79
N LEU A 458 -10.29 88.44 -16.55
CA LEU A 458 -9.17 87.67 -16.00
C LEU A 458 -8.14 88.57 -15.31
N THR A 459 -7.84 89.72 -15.90
CA THR A 459 -6.92 90.72 -15.32
C THR A 459 -7.50 91.32 -14.03
N GLN A 460 -8.80 91.64 -13.99
CA GLN A 460 -9.46 92.11 -12.76
C GLN A 460 -9.42 91.04 -11.65
N VAL A 461 -9.69 89.77 -11.98
CA VAL A 461 -9.60 88.66 -11.01
C VAL A 461 -8.17 88.51 -10.48
N SER A 462 -7.15 88.67 -11.33
CA SER A 462 -5.74 88.66 -10.90
C SER A 462 -5.43 89.81 -9.96
N LEU A 463 -5.86 91.04 -10.27
CA LEU A 463 -5.65 92.20 -9.40
C LEU A 463 -6.34 92.04 -8.04
N VAL A 464 -7.59 91.57 -8.02
CA VAL A 464 -8.33 91.29 -6.78
C VAL A 464 -7.67 90.16 -5.97
N ALA A 465 -7.11 89.14 -6.63
CA ALA A 465 -6.34 88.11 -5.95
C ALA A 465 -5.06 88.68 -5.30
N GLU A 466 -4.31 89.52 -6.00
CA GLU A 466 -3.14 90.19 -5.43
C GLU A 466 -3.51 91.16 -4.30
N GLU A 467 -4.61 91.90 -4.41
CA GLU A 467 -5.13 92.75 -3.32
C GLU A 467 -5.55 91.94 -2.10
N ARG A 468 -6.22 90.80 -2.31
CA ARG A 468 -6.54 89.86 -1.23
C ARG A 468 -5.28 89.37 -0.54
N ASP A 469 -4.24 89.02 -1.29
CA ASP A 469 -2.98 88.51 -0.73
C ASP A 469 -2.20 89.62 0.00
N ARG A 470 -2.21 90.86 -0.50
CA ARG A 470 -1.73 92.05 0.22
C ARG A 470 -2.51 92.27 1.53
N ASN A 471 -3.83 92.12 1.51
CA ASN A 471 -4.68 92.25 2.69
C ASN A 471 -4.41 91.13 3.72
N ILE A 472 -4.20 89.89 3.27
CA ILE A 472 -3.81 88.76 4.15
C ILE A 472 -2.48 89.08 4.84
N ASN A 473 -1.47 89.51 4.08
CA ASN A 473 -0.18 89.91 4.65
C ASN A 473 -0.33 91.08 5.64
N ARG A 474 -1.17 92.08 5.31
CA ARG A 474 -1.43 93.22 6.20
C ARG A 474 -2.18 92.83 7.47
N VAL A 475 -3.09 91.87 7.42
CA VAL A 475 -3.75 91.30 8.59
C VAL A 475 -2.73 90.57 9.46
N GLN A 476 -1.83 89.76 8.89
CA GLN A 476 -0.77 89.07 9.63
C GLN A 476 0.21 90.06 10.30
N GLU A 477 0.60 91.14 9.63
CA GLU A 477 1.39 92.24 10.22
C GLU A 477 0.64 92.90 11.39
N LEU A 478 -0.65 93.16 11.24
CA LEU A 478 -1.47 93.78 12.28
C LEU A 478 -1.66 92.84 13.48
N GLU A 479 -1.91 91.55 13.25
CA GLU A 479 -1.98 90.51 14.29
C GLU A 479 -0.66 90.41 15.08
N ALA A 480 0.49 90.42 14.39
CA ALA A 480 1.81 90.47 15.02
C ALA A 480 1.98 91.76 15.85
N SER A 481 1.63 92.93 15.30
CA SER A 481 1.71 94.20 16.03
C SER A 481 0.75 94.26 17.23
N ILE A 482 -0.41 93.60 17.17
CA ILE A 482 -1.35 93.49 18.29
C ILE A 482 -0.80 92.54 19.36
N ALA A 483 -0.08 91.47 18.98
CA ALA A 483 0.63 90.62 19.94
C ALA A 483 1.76 91.38 20.65
N GLU A 484 2.54 92.18 19.92
CA GLU A 484 3.57 93.07 20.49
C GLU A 484 2.96 94.17 21.38
N LEU A 485 1.88 94.84 20.95
CA LEU A 485 1.21 95.86 21.76
C LEU A 485 0.56 95.26 23.01
N LYS A 486 0.06 94.02 22.96
CA LYS A 486 -0.44 93.31 24.16
C LYS A 486 0.70 92.98 25.12
N SER A 487 1.88 92.61 24.64
CA SER A 487 3.04 92.40 25.52
C SER A 487 3.59 93.71 26.10
N ALA A 488 3.56 94.81 25.34
CA ALA A 488 3.94 96.14 25.80
C ALA A 488 2.93 96.76 26.79
N ALA A 489 1.62 96.57 26.56
CA ALA A 489 0.57 97.02 27.49
C ALA A 489 0.62 96.25 28.82
N ALA A 490 1.00 94.97 28.80
CA ALA A 490 1.24 94.20 30.02
C ALA A 490 2.42 94.76 30.85
N LEU A 491 3.40 95.39 30.21
CA LEU A 491 4.52 96.08 30.89
C LEU A 491 4.12 97.48 31.37
N LEU A 492 3.35 98.25 30.59
CA LEU A 492 2.93 99.62 30.96
C LEU A 492 1.86 99.65 32.07
N SER A 493 1.02 98.62 32.18
CA SER A 493 0.11 98.46 33.33
C SER A 493 0.85 98.14 34.64
N GLN A 494 2.13 97.75 34.58
CA GLN A 494 3.00 97.61 35.76
C GLN A 494 3.64 98.95 36.19
N GLU A 495 3.57 99.98 35.34
CA GLU A 495 4.25 101.27 35.54
C GLU A 495 3.27 102.43 35.84
N ARG A 496 1.96 102.19 35.73
CA ARG A 496 0.91 103.23 35.85
C ARG A 496 0.09 103.22 37.16
N GLU A 497 0.68 102.70 38.25
CA GLU A 497 0.22 102.94 39.63
C GLU A 497 0.86 104.20 40.27
N ALA A 498 1.50 105.07 39.48
CA ALA A 498 2.15 106.29 39.96
C ALA A 498 1.69 107.56 39.21
N GLN A 499 1.34 108.60 39.99
CA GLN A 499 1.30 110.04 39.64
C GLN A 499 0.07 110.66 38.93
N ASP A 500 -1.02 110.83 39.69
CA ASP A 500 -1.69 112.11 40.07
C ASP A 500 -1.54 113.45 39.29
N ASN A 501 -2.70 114.10 39.08
CA ASN A 501 -3.10 115.52 39.33
C ASN A 501 -2.35 116.77 38.76
N ALA A 502 -3.11 117.74 38.17
CA ALA A 502 -3.31 119.14 38.66
C ALA A 502 -3.81 120.20 37.61
N GLU A 503 -4.37 121.31 38.13
CA GLU A 503 -5.12 122.43 37.49
C GLU A 503 -4.31 123.80 37.56
N PRO A 504 -4.82 125.08 37.57
CA PRO A 504 -5.64 125.89 36.60
C PRO A 504 -5.29 127.45 36.49
N GLN A 505 -6.20 128.27 35.89
CA GLN A 505 -6.70 129.65 36.32
C GLN A 505 -6.15 131.07 35.89
N SER A 506 -7.01 132.10 36.16
CA SER A 506 -6.86 133.60 36.24
C SER A 506 -7.15 134.46 34.96
N SER A 507 -7.57 135.76 34.95
CA SER A 507 -8.26 136.70 35.90
C SER A 507 -8.68 138.05 35.20
N GLY A 508 -9.71 138.80 35.64
CA GLY A 508 -9.56 140.17 36.25
C GLY A 508 -10.58 141.28 35.82
N PRO A 509 -10.75 142.43 36.56
CA PRO A 509 -12.09 143.06 36.78
C PRO A 509 -12.28 144.61 36.49
N SER A 510 -13.21 145.29 37.21
CA SER A 510 -13.95 146.56 36.89
C SER A 510 -13.74 147.76 37.87
N GLU A 511 -14.23 148.97 37.51
CA GLU A 511 -14.16 150.24 38.30
C GLU A 511 -15.58 150.89 38.45
N SER A 512 -15.97 151.39 39.63
CA SER A 512 -17.00 150.66 40.42
C SER A 512 -18.14 151.44 41.13
N GLU A 513 -18.67 152.60 40.66
CA GLU A 513 -19.91 153.15 41.30
C GLU A 513 -20.98 153.80 40.41
N VAL A 514 -20.61 154.39 39.26
CA VAL A 514 -21.53 154.30 38.10
C VAL A 514 -21.68 152.83 37.77
N ALA A 515 -20.59 152.06 37.73
CA ALA A 515 -20.61 150.61 37.91
C ALA A 515 -20.82 150.17 39.39
N LEU A 516 -21.87 150.71 40.02
CA LEU A 516 -22.63 150.09 41.12
C LEU A 516 -24.14 150.31 40.91
N GLN A 517 -24.57 151.30 40.12
CA GLN A 517 -25.90 151.30 39.53
C GLN A 517 -25.92 150.54 38.19
N GLU A 518 -24.96 150.83 37.30
CA GLU A 518 -24.53 149.94 36.21
C GLU A 518 -23.90 148.65 36.73
N SER A 519 -23.45 148.51 37.98
CA SER A 519 -23.12 147.17 38.53
C SER A 519 -24.16 146.58 39.45
N LEU A 520 -25.25 147.25 39.79
CA LEU A 520 -26.46 146.55 40.24
C LEU A 520 -27.23 146.08 39.02
N SER A 521 -27.29 146.84 37.92
CA SER A 521 -27.84 146.35 36.66
C SER A 521 -26.89 145.39 35.94
N ARG A 522 -25.56 145.58 35.95
CA ARG A 522 -24.62 144.50 35.55
C ARG A 522 -24.65 143.34 36.54
N LEU A 523 -24.64 143.46 37.88
CA LEU A 523 -24.81 142.27 38.74
C LEU A 523 -26.16 141.60 38.55
N GLN A 524 -27.22 142.33 38.21
CA GLN A 524 -28.53 141.75 37.88
C GLN A 524 -28.46 141.01 36.54
N GLN A 525 -27.86 141.62 35.52
CA GLN A 525 -27.67 141.05 34.18
C GLN A 525 -26.62 139.93 34.15
N GLU A 526 -25.61 139.98 35.02
CA GLU A 526 -24.59 138.97 35.30
C GLU A 526 -25.18 137.86 36.15
N LYS A 527 -26.06 138.15 37.13
CA LYS A 527 -26.82 137.12 37.85
C LYS A 527 -27.78 136.41 36.91
N GLU A 528 -28.48 137.14 36.03
CA GLU A 528 -29.36 136.56 35.02
C GLU A 528 -28.55 135.79 33.96
N ALA A 529 -27.38 136.29 33.54
CA ALA A 529 -26.46 135.58 32.66
C ALA A 529 -25.81 134.35 33.33
N LEU A 530 -25.43 134.43 34.60
CA LEU A 530 -24.85 133.33 35.38
C LEU A 530 -25.93 132.30 35.75
N THR A 531 -27.18 132.73 35.95
CA THR A 531 -28.34 131.82 36.11
C THR A 531 -28.67 131.16 34.78
N ALA A 532 -28.60 131.88 33.66
CA ALA A 532 -28.75 131.31 32.32
C ALA A 532 -27.57 130.37 31.97
N GLN A 533 -26.35 130.69 32.39
CA GLN A 533 -25.15 129.86 32.23
C GLN A 533 -25.21 128.62 33.13
N TYR A 534 -25.70 128.74 34.36
CA TYR A 534 -25.95 127.60 35.24
C TYR A 534 -27.09 126.72 34.72
N GLN A 535 -28.17 127.30 34.17
CA GLN A 535 -29.21 126.54 33.47
C GLN A 535 -28.72 125.93 32.16
N ALA A 536 -27.76 126.54 31.47
CA ALA A 536 -27.08 125.95 30.32
C ALA A 536 -26.23 124.77 30.79
N GLN A 537 -25.34 124.96 31.78
CA GLN A 537 -24.54 123.91 32.39
C GLN A 537 -25.38 122.75 32.94
N LEU A 538 -26.56 123.00 33.53
CA LEU A 538 -27.47 121.93 33.94
C LEU A 538 -28.05 121.17 32.75
N ARG A 539 -28.43 121.86 31.66
CA ARG A 539 -28.85 121.19 30.42
C ARG A 539 -27.71 120.41 29.78
N ASP A 540 -26.49 120.95 29.79
CA ASP A 540 -25.29 120.29 29.29
C ASP A 540 -24.96 119.07 30.15
N ASN A 541 -25.11 119.15 31.48
CA ASN A 541 -24.89 118.04 32.40
C ASN A 541 -26.00 116.97 32.30
N GLU A 542 -27.26 117.35 32.08
CA GLU A 542 -28.34 116.43 31.71
C GLU A 542 -28.06 115.74 30.36
N GLN A 543 -27.57 116.48 29.35
CA GLN A 543 -27.19 115.92 28.06
C GLN A 543 -26.01 114.95 28.17
N LEU A 544 -24.97 115.32 28.94
CA LEU A 544 -23.84 114.44 29.26
C LEU A 544 -24.30 113.20 30.02
N SER A 545 -25.21 113.34 30.99
CA SER A 545 -25.77 112.20 31.73
C SER A 545 -26.56 111.24 30.83
N ARG A 546 -27.34 111.78 29.87
CA ARG A 546 -28.03 110.96 28.85
C ARG A 546 -27.04 110.27 27.91
N LEU A 547 -26.00 110.98 27.46
CA LEU A 547 -24.93 110.40 26.65
C LEU A 547 -24.16 109.30 27.41
N CYS A 548 -23.88 109.48 28.70
CA CYS A 548 -23.28 108.43 29.53
C CYS A 548 -24.20 107.21 29.62
N ALA A 549 -25.50 107.39 29.89
CA ALA A 549 -26.46 106.29 29.93
C ALA A 549 -26.60 105.57 28.57
N GLU A 550 -26.58 106.30 27.45
CA GLU A 550 -26.57 105.72 26.09
C GLU A 550 -25.26 104.97 25.77
N GLN A 551 -24.12 105.39 26.33
CA GLN A 551 -22.87 104.65 26.20
C GLN A 551 -22.84 103.42 27.11
N GLU A 552 -23.40 103.49 28.32
CA GLU A 552 -23.54 102.35 29.24
C GLU A 552 -24.46 101.26 28.67
N THR A 553 -25.61 101.62 28.09
CA THR A 553 -26.48 100.64 27.42
C THR A 553 -25.79 100.03 26.19
N ARG A 554 -25.09 100.85 25.39
CA ARG A 554 -24.32 100.38 24.24
C ARG A 554 -23.16 99.47 24.64
N LEU A 555 -22.49 99.74 25.76
CA LEU A 555 -21.46 98.86 26.31
C LEU A 555 -22.07 97.53 26.76
N GLY A 556 -23.18 97.55 27.51
CA GLY A 556 -23.88 96.32 27.90
C GLY A 556 -24.41 95.50 26.71
N GLU A 557 -24.83 96.14 25.62
CA GLU A 557 -25.19 95.45 24.38
C GLU A 557 -23.97 94.80 23.69
N LEU A 558 -22.82 95.49 23.68
CA LEU A 558 -21.57 94.97 23.15
C LEU A 558 -21.02 93.82 24.00
N ASP A 559 -21.05 93.93 25.33
CA ASP A 559 -20.63 92.88 26.25
C ASP A 559 -21.48 91.62 26.06
N ARG A 560 -22.82 91.76 25.99
CA ARG A 560 -23.72 90.63 25.69
C ARG A 560 -23.47 90.03 24.29
N GLN A 561 -23.06 90.85 23.32
CA GLN A 561 -22.68 90.36 21.98
C GLN A 561 -21.35 89.58 22.04
N VAL A 562 -20.37 90.04 22.82
CA VAL A 562 -19.10 89.34 23.05
C VAL A 562 -19.32 88.03 23.81
N GLU A 563 -20.15 88.01 24.84
CA GLU A 563 -20.54 86.77 25.56
C GLU A 563 -21.21 85.75 24.63
N SER A 564 -22.15 86.21 23.79
CA SER A 564 -22.79 85.35 22.78
C SER A 564 -21.78 84.78 21.78
N GLN A 565 -20.84 85.59 21.31
CA GLN A 565 -19.77 85.16 20.40
C GLN A 565 -18.77 84.21 21.08
N ALA A 566 -18.48 84.41 22.37
CA ALA A 566 -17.63 83.52 23.16
C ALA A 566 -18.29 82.15 23.36
N GLN A 567 -19.59 82.11 23.70
CA GLN A 567 -20.34 80.86 23.81
C GLN A 567 -20.39 80.13 22.46
N GLU A 568 -20.73 80.81 21.36
CA GLU A 568 -20.69 80.19 20.03
C GLU A 568 -19.29 79.69 19.64
N ALA A 569 -18.22 80.36 20.08
CA ALA A 569 -16.84 79.92 19.83
C ALA A 569 -16.47 78.69 20.67
N GLU A 570 -17.00 78.56 21.88
CA GLU A 570 -16.83 77.35 22.70
C GLU A 570 -17.66 76.18 22.16
N ASP A 571 -18.91 76.41 21.74
CA ASP A 571 -19.75 75.38 21.11
C ASP A 571 -19.13 74.89 19.79
N ARG A 572 -18.60 75.80 18.96
CA ARG A 572 -17.81 75.44 17.76
C ARG A 572 -16.57 74.63 18.12
N ARG A 573 -15.89 74.92 19.23
CA ARG A 573 -14.72 74.15 19.69
C ARG A 573 -15.12 72.74 20.10
N ARG A 574 -16.17 72.57 20.91
CA ARG A 574 -16.68 71.26 21.33
C ARG A 574 -17.07 70.41 20.12
N MET A 575 -17.82 70.97 19.16
CA MET A 575 -18.15 70.27 17.91
C MET A 575 -16.91 69.85 17.10
N LEU A 576 -15.84 70.67 17.08
CA LEU A 576 -14.58 70.29 16.42
C LEU A 576 -13.82 69.19 17.17
N GLU A 577 -13.85 69.20 18.50
CA GLU A 577 -13.27 68.14 19.35
C GLU A 577 -14.02 66.81 19.17
N ASP A 578 -15.35 66.83 19.13
CA ASP A 578 -16.20 65.67 18.84
C ASP A 578 -15.92 65.13 17.43
N VAL A 579 -15.93 65.97 16.40
CA VAL A 579 -15.58 65.58 15.02
C VAL A 579 -14.15 65.05 14.91
N GLN A 580 -13.21 65.57 15.69
CA GLN A 580 -11.84 65.05 15.74
C GLN A 580 -11.75 63.68 16.44
N SER A 581 -12.55 63.47 17.49
CA SER A 581 -12.71 62.18 18.18
C SER A 581 -13.33 61.12 17.27
N ASP A 582 -14.44 61.45 16.61
CA ASP A 582 -15.10 60.60 15.62
C ASP A 582 -14.17 60.28 14.45
N LYS A 583 -13.46 61.27 13.91
CA LYS A 583 -12.44 61.04 12.88
C LYS A 583 -11.35 60.09 13.35
N ALA A 584 -10.90 60.16 14.61
CA ALA A 584 -9.92 59.23 15.16
C ALA A 584 -10.50 57.81 15.30
N THR A 585 -11.73 57.68 15.79
CA THR A 585 -12.45 56.41 15.94
C THR A 585 -12.72 55.74 14.58
N ILE A 586 -13.25 56.49 13.63
CA ILE A 586 -13.45 56.05 12.23
C ILE A 586 -12.11 55.67 11.59
N SER A 587 -11.03 56.44 11.82
CA SER A 587 -9.70 56.10 11.28
C SER A 587 -9.17 54.78 11.85
N ARG A 588 -9.39 54.50 13.14
CA ARG A 588 -9.06 53.21 13.76
C ARG A 588 -9.89 52.07 13.16
N ALA A 589 -11.20 52.25 13.04
CA ALA A 589 -12.10 51.25 12.46
C ALA A 589 -11.79 50.97 10.96
N LEU A 590 -11.49 52.01 10.17
CA LEU A 590 -11.04 51.86 8.78
C LEU A 590 -9.69 51.15 8.68
N THR A 591 -8.77 51.41 9.61
CA THR A 591 -7.47 50.72 9.67
C THR A 591 -7.67 49.23 10.00
N GLN A 592 -8.53 48.91 10.99
CA GLN A 592 -8.89 47.53 11.32
C GLN A 592 -9.57 46.81 10.14
N ASN A 593 -10.56 47.44 9.50
CA ASN A 593 -11.20 46.91 8.31
C ASN A 593 -10.22 46.71 7.14
N ARG A 594 -9.20 47.55 7.02
CA ARG A 594 -8.11 47.36 6.07
C ARG A 594 -7.27 46.14 6.42
N THR A 595 -6.82 46.00 7.67
CA THR A 595 -6.07 44.80 8.11
C THR A 595 -6.88 43.51 7.99
N LEU A 596 -8.19 43.53 8.21
CA LEU A 596 -9.07 42.38 8.00
C LEU A 596 -9.21 42.02 6.52
N LYS A 597 -9.29 43.02 5.62
CA LYS A 597 -9.26 42.80 4.17
C LYS A 597 -7.92 42.26 3.69
N ASP A 598 -6.82 42.76 4.25
CA ASP A 598 -5.46 42.28 3.94
C ASP A 598 -5.29 40.83 4.42
N GLN A 599 -5.73 40.49 5.64
CA GLN A 599 -5.77 39.11 6.15
C GLN A 599 -6.66 38.19 5.33
N LEU A 600 -7.84 38.66 4.89
CA LEU A 600 -8.73 37.90 4.01
C LEU A 600 -8.08 37.65 2.64
N ALA A 601 -7.38 38.64 2.10
CA ALA A 601 -6.62 38.49 0.85
C ALA A 601 -5.41 37.56 1.02
N GLU A 602 -4.74 37.56 2.17
CA GLU A 602 -3.69 36.57 2.49
C GLU A 602 -4.25 35.15 2.59
N LEU A 603 -5.40 34.97 3.26
CA LEU A 603 -6.13 33.70 3.30
C LEU A 603 -6.56 33.23 1.91
N GLN A 604 -7.15 34.09 1.09
CA GLN A 604 -7.53 33.77 -0.29
C GLN A 604 -6.32 33.41 -1.15
N ASN A 605 -5.21 34.15 -1.04
CA ASN A 605 -3.96 33.80 -1.71
C ASN A 605 -3.37 32.47 -1.19
N GLY A 606 -3.50 32.19 0.10
CA GLY A 606 -3.12 30.92 0.71
C GLY A 606 -3.94 29.76 0.16
N PHE A 607 -5.26 29.90 0.07
CA PHE A 607 -6.16 28.92 -0.54
C PHE A 607 -5.86 28.68 -2.03
N VAL A 608 -5.63 29.75 -2.81
CA VAL A 608 -5.25 29.63 -4.23
C VAL A 608 -3.90 28.92 -4.39
N LYS A 609 -2.88 29.27 -3.59
CA LYS A 609 -1.60 28.56 -3.58
C LYS A 609 -1.76 27.10 -3.21
N LEU A 610 -2.43 26.80 -2.10
CA LEU A 610 -2.66 25.42 -1.65
C LEU A 610 -3.48 24.60 -2.65
N THR A 611 -4.41 25.23 -3.38
CA THR A 611 -5.18 24.57 -4.45
C THR A 611 -4.32 24.29 -5.68
N ASN A 612 -3.45 25.23 -6.06
CA ASN A 612 -2.49 25.04 -7.14
C ASN A 612 -1.44 23.96 -6.78
N GLU A 613 -0.87 24.02 -5.57
CA GLU A 613 0.06 23.01 -5.05
C GLU A 613 -0.60 21.62 -4.97
N ASN A 614 -1.86 21.51 -4.51
CA ASN A 614 -2.60 20.25 -4.55
C ASN A 614 -2.87 19.78 -5.99
N MET A 615 -3.14 20.68 -6.93
CA MET A 615 -3.32 20.34 -8.35
C MET A 615 -2.00 19.83 -8.97
N GLU A 616 -0.88 20.49 -8.70
CA GLU A 616 0.46 20.10 -9.14
C GLU A 616 0.87 18.74 -8.53
N LEU A 617 0.69 18.55 -7.22
CA LEU A 617 0.92 17.27 -6.55
C LEU A 617 0.01 16.16 -7.09
N THR A 618 -1.27 16.45 -7.31
CA THR A 618 -2.22 15.49 -7.91
C THR A 618 -1.79 15.10 -9.33
N THR A 619 -1.32 16.06 -10.12
CA THR A 619 -0.83 15.84 -11.49
C THR A 619 0.47 15.04 -11.47
N ALA A 620 1.39 15.34 -10.56
CA ALA A 620 2.62 14.58 -10.36
C ALA A 620 2.32 13.13 -9.96
N ILE A 621 1.46 12.91 -8.96
CA ILE A 621 1.02 11.58 -8.54
C ILE A 621 0.36 10.80 -9.69
N GLN A 622 -0.48 11.45 -10.51
CA GLN A 622 -1.08 10.80 -11.69
C GLN A 622 -0.02 10.41 -12.73
N SER A 623 0.99 11.26 -12.95
CA SER A 623 2.10 10.96 -13.86
C SER A 623 2.98 9.82 -13.35
N GLU A 624 3.31 9.78 -12.05
CA GLU A 624 4.03 8.67 -11.40
C GLU A 624 3.23 7.37 -11.43
N GLN A 625 1.90 7.43 -11.24
CA GLN A 625 1.02 6.27 -11.41
C GLN A 625 0.98 5.77 -12.86
N HIS A 626 1.07 6.65 -13.85
CA HIS A 626 1.19 6.27 -15.26
C HIS A 626 2.55 5.59 -15.53
N VAL A 627 3.65 6.18 -15.06
CA VAL A 627 5.00 5.58 -15.16
C VAL A 627 5.05 4.21 -14.47
N LYS A 628 4.45 4.06 -13.29
CA LYS A 628 4.32 2.77 -12.58
C LYS A 628 3.56 1.73 -13.40
N LYS A 629 2.46 2.10 -14.07
CA LYS A 629 1.69 1.19 -14.94
C LYS A 629 2.52 0.78 -16.17
N GLU A 630 3.24 1.72 -16.78
CA GLU A 630 4.11 1.45 -17.92
C GLU A 630 5.31 0.56 -17.54
N LEU A 631 5.92 0.77 -16.37
CA LEU A 631 6.95 -0.12 -15.83
C LEU A 631 6.38 -1.52 -15.53
N ALA A 632 5.18 -1.63 -14.97
CA ALA A 632 4.52 -2.91 -14.74
C ALA A 632 4.21 -3.65 -16.05
N ARG A 633 3.77 -2.93 -17.10
CA ARG A 633 3.58 -3.48 -18.45
C ARG A 633 4.89 -4.04 -19.02
N ARG A 634 5.97 -3.25 -18.99
CA ARG A 634 7.30 -3.69 -19.45
C ARG A 634 7.87 -4.86 -18.65
N MET A 635 7.63 -4.89 -17.33
CA MET A 635 8.01 -6.04 -16.50
C MET A 635 7.24 -7.31 -16.87
N GLY A 636 5.95 -7.19 -17.22
CA GLY A 636 5.15 -8.30 -17.75
C GLY A 636 5.67 -8.80 -19.10
N GLU A 637 5.96 -7.87 -20.03
CA GLU A 637 6.52 -8.18 -21.34
C GLU A 637 7.87 -8.89 -21.23
N LEU A 638 8.79 -8.40 -20.39
CA LEU A 638 10.07 -9.06 -20.12
C LEU A 638 9.91 -10.42 -19.42
N GLN A 639 8.89 -10.62 -18.59
CA GLN A 639 8.58 -11.93 -18.00
C GLN A 639 8.05 -12.92 -19.02
N GLU A 640 7.21 -12.47 -19.96
CA GLU A 640 6.67 -13.27 -21.06
C GLU A 640 7.78 -13.63 -22.07
N GLU A 641 8.63 -12.68 -22.47
CA GLU A 641 9.82 -12.95 -23.28
C GLU A 641 10.75 -13.97 -22.62
N LEU A 642 11.02 -13.82 -21.33
CA LEU A 642 11.86 -14.75 -20.56
C LEU A 642 11.22 -16.14 -20.42
N HIS A 643 9.89 -16.23 -20.35
CA HIS A 643 9.16 -17.50 -20.36
C HIS A 643 9.24 -18.18 -21.73
N ASN A 644 8.99 -17.44 -22.81
CA ASN A 644 9.09 -17.93 -24.19
C ASN A 644 10.52 -18.41 -24.53
N VAL A 645 11.56 -17.69 -24.08
CA VAL A 645 12.96 -18.12 -24.24
C VAL A 645 13.27 -19.39 -23.45
N LYS A 646 12.70 -19.56 -22.25
CA LYS A 646 12.83 -20.81 -21.48
C LYS A 646 12.14 -21.99 -22.16
N GLU A 647 10.92 -21.81 -22.67
CA GLU A 647 10.20 -22.86 -23.40
C GLU A 647 10.96 -23.26 -24.67
N GLN A 648 11.48 -22.30 -25.44
CA GLN A 648 12.33 -22.58 -26.60
C GLN A 648 13.62 -23.32 -26.23
N LEU A 649 14.26 -22.96 -25.11
CA LEU A 649 15.44 -23.66 -24.59
C LEU A 649 15.12 -25.08 -24.14
N GLU A 650 13.96 -25.30 -23.51
CA GLU A 650 13.50 -26.62 -23.07
C GLU A 650 13.17 -27.53 -24.26
N LEU A 651 12.47 -27.00 -25.28
CA LEU A 651 12.26 -27.70 -26.56
C LEU A 651 13.59 -28.06 -27.24
N LYS A 652 14.57 -27.14 -27.26
CA LYS A 652 15.91 -27.42 -27.80
C LYS A 652 16.70 -28.43 -26.96
N SER A 653 16.49 -28.45 -25.64
CA SER A 653 17.05 -29.47 -24.75
C SER A 653 16.47 -30.86 -25.06
N GLN A 654 15.15 -30.96 -25.27
CA GLN A 654 14.47 -32.20 -25.66
C GLN A 654 14.92 -32.69 -27.05
N GLU A 655 15.05 -31.80 -28.05
CA GLU A 655 15.63 -32.14 -29.36
C GLU A 655 17.06 -32.67 -29.22
N THR A 656 17.90 -32.01 -28.42
CA THR A 656 19.30 -32.41 -28.19
C THR A 656 19.38 -33.77 -27.51
N GLN A 657 18.50 -34.03 -26.52
CA GLN A 657 18.41 -35.32 -25.86
C GLN A 657 17.97 -36.42 -26.83
N GLY A 658 16.97 -36.18 -27.69
CA GLY A 658 16.55 -37.13 -28.72
C GLY A 658 17.68 -37.47 -29.72
N LEU A 659 18.51 -36.50 -30.08
CA LEU A 659 19.71 -36.73 -30.91
C LEU A 659 20.79 -37.54 -30.17
N VAL A 660 20.95 -37.34 -28.86
CA VAL A 660 21.84 -38.15 -28.00
C VAL A 660 21.36 -39.59 -27.91
N GLU A 661 20.06 -39.81 -27.70
CA GLU A 661 19.46 -41.15 -27.66
C GLU A 661 19.60 -41.88 -29.01
N GLN A 662 19.42 -41.19 -30.14
CA GLN A 662 19.68 -41.73 -31.48
C GLN A 662 21.16 -42.10 -31.68
N ARG A 663 22.10 -41.23 -31.27
CA ARG A 663 23.54 -41.53 -31.29
C ARG A 663 23.83 -42.81 -30.49
N ASP A 664 23.28 -42.94 -29.30
CA ASP A 664 23.56 -44.06 -28.40
C ASP A 664 22.97 -45.38 -28.91
N GLN A 665 21.83 -45.35 -29.59
CA GLN A 665 21.29 -46.50 -30.33
C GLN A 665 22.24 -46.92 -31.47
N VAL A 666 22.76 -45.98 -32.26
CA VAL A 666 23.73 -46.28 -33.33
C VAL A 666 25.03 -46.85 -32.76
N VAL A 667 25.53 -46.30 -31.65
CA VAL A 667 26.72 -46.82 -30.94
C VAL A 667 26.48 -48.25 -30.44
N ALA A 668 25.31 -48.54 -29.85
CA ALA A 668 24.95 -49.88 -29.40
C ALA A 668 24.89 -50.90 -30.56
N HIS A 669 24.30 -50.53 -31.70
CA HIS A 669 24.32 -51.35 -32.90
C HIS A 669 25.74 -51.58 -33.44
N LEU A 670 26.60 -50.55 -33.42
CA LEU A 670 28.00 -50.69 -33.83
C LEU A 670 28.76 -51.65 -32.91
N GLN A 671 28.54 -51.56 -31.59
CA GLN A 671 29.13 -52.48 -30.60
C GLN A 671 28.69 -53.93 -30.81
N GLN A 672 27.39 -54.16 -31.07
CA GLN A 672 26.87 -55.50 -31.41
C GLN A 672 27.54 -56.06 -32.67
N TYR A 673 27.72 -55.24 -33.71
CA TYR A 673 28.41 -55.63 -34.93
C TYR A 673 29.88 -55.98 -34.68
N CYS A 674 30.60 -55.13 -33.94
CA CYS A 674 32.00 -55.39 -33.56
C CYS A 674 32.15 -56.70 -32.75
N ALA A 675 31.25 -56.96 -31.79
CA ALA A 675 31.25 -58.19 -31.00
C ALA A 675 31.00 -59.44 -31.89
N GLY A 676 30.06 -59.36 -32.83
CA GLY A 676 29.81 -60.42 -33.81
C GLY A 676 31.01 -60.70 -34.72
N TYR A 677 31.70 -59.65 -35.18
CA TYR A 677 32.94 -59.79 -35.95
C TYR A 677 34.08 -60.42 -35.15
N GLN A 678 34.21 -60.07 -33.87
CA GLN A 678 35.22 -60.63 -32.99
C GLN A 678 34.96 -62.12 -32.70
N ALA A 679 33.70 -62.51 -32.50
CA ALA A 679 33.30 -63.91 -32.37
C ALA A 679 33.64 -64.72 -33.64
N LEU A 680 33.27 -64.22 -34.83
CA LEU A 680 33.58 -64.86 -36.11
C LEU A 680 35.10 -64.97 -36.36
N ALA A 681 35.88 -63.97 -35.94
CA ALA A 681 37.34 -64.03 -36.01
C ALA A 681 37.91 -65.14 -35.11
N SER A 682 37.41 -65.28 -33.88
CA SER A 682 37.84 -66.34 -32.96
C SER A 682 37.44 -67.74 -33.43
N GLU A 683 36.24 -67.93 -33.99
CA GLU A 683 35.83 -69.19 -34.63
C GLU A 683 36.75 -69.56 -35.80
N ARG A 684 37.14 -68.59 -36.62
CA ARG A 684 38.07 -68.79 -37.74
C ARG A 684 39.47 -69.19 -37.24
N GLU A 685 39.96 -68.58 -36.16
CA GLU A 685 41.23 -68.94 -35.53
C GLU A 685 41.18 -70.35 -34.94
N GLN A 686 40.10 -70.72 -34.26
CA GLN A 686 39.88 -72.07 -33.75
C GLN A 686 39.83 -73.11 -34.88
N LEU A 687 39.14 -72.82 -35.98
CA LEU A 687 39.11 -73.68 -37.17
C LEU A 687 40.51 -73.83 -37.79
N HIS A 688 41.30 -72.75 -37.82
CA HIS A 688 42.68 -72.81 -38.33
C HIS A 688 43.61 -73.64 -37.42
N GLN A 689 43.44 -73.56 -36.10
CA GLN A 689 44.14 -74.43 -35.15
C GLN A 689 43.75 -75.92 -35.34
N GLN A 690 42.46 -76.21 -35.53
CA GLN A 690 41.99 -77.58 -35.83
C GLN A 690 42.57 -78.10 -37.15
N TYR A 691 42.61 -77.27 -38.20
CA TYR A 691 43.22 -77.63 -39.48
C TYR A 691 44.73 -77.88 -39.37
N LEU A 692 45.45 -77.07 -38.57
CA LEU A 692 46.87 -77.28 -38.31
C LEU A 692 47.12 -78.59 -37.54
N GLN A 693 46.30 -78.90 -36.52
CA GLN A 693 46.35 -80.18 -35.81
C GLN A 693 46.07 -81.37 -36.73
N GLN A 694 45.07 -81.25 -37.62
CA GLN A 694 44.77 -82.27 -38.62
C GLN A 694 45.94 -82.48 -39.58
N THR A 695 46.59 -81.39 -40.02
CA THR A 695 47.78 -81.46 -40.89
C THR A 695 48.93 -82.16 -40.18
N GLN A 696 49.22 -81.83 -38.91
CA GLN A 696 50.24 -82.50 -38.09
C GLN A 696 49.92 -83.99 -37.78
N LEU A 697 48.65 -84.38 -37.81
CA LEU A 697 48.24 -85.79 -37.73
C LEU A 697 48.43 -86.51 -39.06
N MET A 698 48.12 -85.85 -40.18
CA MET A 698 48.37 -86.37 -41.53
C MET A 698 49.86 -86.53 -41.82
N ASP A 699 50.70 -85.56 -41.45
CA ASP A 699 52.16 -85.63 -41.62
C ASP A 699 52.75 -86.79 -40.80
N ARG A 700 52.27 -87.01 -39.57
CA ARG A 700 52.64 -88.19 -38.77
C ARG A 700 52.21 -89.49 -39.43
N LEU A 701 50.96 -89.58 -39.89
CA LEU A 701 50.47 -90.77 -40.60
C LEU A 701 51.26 -91.05 -41.89
N GLN A 702 51.63 -90.01 -42.64
CA GLN A 702 52.50 -90.16 -43.82
C GLN A 702 53.93 -90.58 -43.43
N HIS A 703 54.46 -90.07 -42.31
CA HIS A 703 55.75 -90.52 -41.80
C HIS A 703 55.70 -92.01 -41.41
N ASP A 704 54.67 -92.42 -40.67
CA ASP A 704 54.44 -93.82 -40.27
C ASP A 704 54.24 -94.73 -41.50
N GLU A 705 53.46 -94.31 -42.51
CA GLU A 705 53.34 -95.02 -43.78
C GLU A 705 54.67 -95.11 -44.53
N SER A 706 55.46 -94.03 -44.58
CA SER A 706 56.76 -94.02 -45.26
C SER A 706 57.79 -94.90 -44.54
N HIS A 707 57.76 -94.91 -43.20
CA HIS A 707 58.58 -95.78 -42.37
C HIS A 707 58.18 -97.25 -42.56
N GLY A 708 56.88 -97.55 -42.56
CA GLY A 708 56.36 -98.88 -42.86
C GLY A 708 56.71 -99.36 -44.27
N ARG A 709 56.69 -98.48 -45.28
CA ARG A 709 57.14 -98.79 -46.65
C ARG A 709 58.64 -99.04 -46.71
N ALA A 710 59.46 -98.22 -46.06
CA ALA A 710 60.91 -98.42 -45.99
C ALA A 710 61.26 -99.74 -45.26
N GLN A 711 60.53 -100.08 -44.18
CA GLN A 711 60.72 -101.33 -43.47
C GLN A 711 60.27 -102.55 -44.29
N LEU A 712 59.19 -102.42 -45.07
CA LEU A 712 58.79 -103.40 -46.08
C LEU A 712 59.85 -103.55 -47.18
N GLU A 713 60.43 -102.47 -47.69
CA GLU A 713 61.50 -102.49 -48.69
C GLU A 713 62.79 -103.13 -48.15
N ILE A 714 63.13 -102.89 -46.88
CA ILE A 714 64.21 -103.61 -46.18
C ILE A 714 63.87 -105.11 -46.10
N SER A 715 62.65 -105.49 -45.71
CA SER A 715 62.26 -106.91 -45.68
C SER A 715 62.24 -107.55 -47.08
N HIS A 716 61.87 -106.80 -48.12
CA HIS A 716 61.87 -107.26 -49.50
C HIS A 716 63.30 -107.39 -50.04
N THR A 717 64.21 -106.49 -49.70
CA THR A 717 65.62 -106.61 -50.10
C THR A 717 66.32 -107.76 -49.37
N GLN A 718 66.00 -107.99 -48.08
CA GLN A 718 66.41 -109.20 -47.37
C GLN A 718 65.82 -110.49 -47.99
N LEU A 719 64.54 -110.46 -48.37
CA LEU A 719 63.89 -111.58 -49.06
C LEU A 719 64.49 -111.82 -50.46
N GLN A 720 64.82 -110.76 -51.20
CA GLN A 720 65.48 -110.83 -52.50
C GLN A 720 66.90 -111.40 -52.36
N GLN A 721 67.67 -110.98 -51.36
CA GLN A 721 68.97 -111.57 -51.03
C GLN A 721 68.82 -113.06 -50.71
N ALA A 722 67.85 -113.44 -49.88
CA ALA A 722 67.54 -114.85 -49.60
C ALA A 722 67.08 -115.63 -50.85
N GLN A 723 66.34 -114.99 -51.76
CA GLN A 723 65.89 -115.57 -53.02
C GLN A 723 67.04 -115.72 -54.03
N ASP A 724 67.98 -114.77 -54.08
CA ASP A 724 69.17 -114.82 -54.92
C ASP A 724 70.15 -115.89 -54.41
N HIS A 725 70.29 -116.03 -53.09
CA HIS A 725 70.98 -117.16 -52.44
C HIS A 725 70.30 -118.50 -52.82
N LEU A 726 68.97 -118.57 -52.79
CA LEU A 726 68.21 -119.75 -53.23
C LEU A 726 68.38 -120.04 -54.73
N GLN A 727 68.36 -119.02 -55.59
CA GLN A 727 68.63 -119.19 -57.02
C GLN A 727 70.05 -119.65 -57.27
N GLN A 728 71.03 -119.16 -56.51
CA GLN A 728 72.41 -119.64 -56.61
C GLN A 728 72.47 -121.13 -56.24
N LEU A 729 71.90 -121.53 -55.10
CA LEU A 729 71.78 -122.94 -54.70
C LEU A 729 71.03 -123.82 -55.71
N VAL A 730 70.06 -123.26 -56.44
CA VAL A 730 69.36 -123.95 -57.54
C VAL A 730 70.25 -124.09 -58.77
N ARG A 731 71.01 -123.05 -59.19
CA ARG A 731 71.98 -123.14 -60.29
C ARG A 731 73.06 -124.17 -59.99
N ASP A 732 73.59 -124.14 -58.76
CA ASP A 732 74.57 -125.11 -58.27
C ASP A 732 73.97 -126.53 -58.33
N ASN A 733 72.70 -126.70 -57.96
CA ASN A 733 71.98 -127.98 -58.11
C ASN A 733 71.67 -128.37 -59.55
N GLU A 734 71.47 -127.43 -60.46
CA GLU A 734 71.23 -127.71 -61.88
C GLU A 734 72.52 -128.08 -62.61
N GLN A 735 73.66 -127.50 -62.21
CA GLN A 735 74.99 -127.98 -62.60
C GLN A 735 75.21 -129.42 -62.11
N LEU A 736 75.00 -129.69 -60.81
CA LEU A 736 75.05 -131.06 -60.26
C LEU A 736 74.08 -132.02 -60.97
N ARG A 737 72.87 -131.58 -61.34
CA ARG A 737 71.91 -132.39 -62.11
C ARG A 737 72.33 -132.58 -63.57
N ALA A 738 73.08 -131.65 -64.17
CA ALA A 738 73.64 -131.80 -65.51
C ALA A 738 74.78 -132.82 -65.50
N GLU A 739 75.68 -132.75 -64.52
CA GLU A 739 76.73 -133.75 -64.27
C GLU A 739 76.13 -135.15 -64.04
N VAL A 740 75.06 -135.25 -63.23
CA VAL A 740 74.30 -136.49 -63.04
C VAL A 740 73.62 -136.97 -64.34
N ARG A 741 73.26 -136.08 -65.27
CA ARG A 741 72.62 -136.45 -66.55
C ARG A 741 73.62 -136.93 -67.59
N GLU A 742 74.84 -136.40 -67.60
CA GLU A 742 75.94 -136.84 -68.47
C GLU A 742 76.45 -138.23 -68.06
N LEU A 743 76.65 -138.45 -66.74
CA LEU A 743 77.15 -139.72 -66.21
C LEU A 743 76.12 -140.86 -66.16
N LEU A 744 74.83 -140.58 -66.40
CA LEU A 744 73.83 -141.62 -66.67
C LEU A 744 74.03 -142.32 -68.04
N SER A 745 75.02 -141.91 -68.84
CA SER A 745 75.55 -142.67 -69.98
C SER A 745 76.66 -143.67 -69.60
N SER A 746 77.19 -143.62 -68.37
CA SER A 746 78.22 -144.53 -67.86
C SER A 746 78.16 -144.72 -66.33
N SER A 747 77.24 -145.58 -65.90
CA SER A 747 77.25 -146.33 -64.63
C SER A 747 77.34 -145.58 -63.28
N ALA A 748 76.22 -145.67 -62.55
CA ALA A 748 76.12 -145.91 -61.11
C ALA A 748 76.43 -144.79 -60.07
N LEU A 749 75.33 -144.31 -59.48
CA LEU A 749 75.09 -144.10 -58.03
C LEU A 749 75.92 -143.06 -57.24
N ALA A 750 75.19 -142.00 -56.83
CA ALA A 750 74.76 -141.77 -55.43
C ALA A 750 75.38 -140.62 -54.59
N THR A 751 74.50 -139.67 -54.25
CA THR A 751 74.22 -139.10 -52.91
C THR A 751 75.23 -138.22 -52.15
N SER A 752 74.75 -137.04 -51.68
CA SER A 752 74.52 -136.69 -50.25
C SER A 752 75.09 -135.35 -49.71
N THR A 753 74.26 -134.62 -48.94
CA THR A 753 74.57 -133.65 -47.82
C THR A 753 75.41 -132.38 -48.13
N ARG A 754 75.49 -131.26 -47.37
CA ARG A 754 75.37 -130.97 -45.91
C ARG A 754 75.51 -129.43 -45.59
N ASP A 755 74.97 -128.97 -44.45
CA ASP A 755 75.45 -127.94 -43.45
C ASP A 755 75.79 -126.42 -43.67
N GLN A 756 75.19 -125.60 -42.77
CA GLN A 756 75.75 -124.56 -41.81
C GLN A 756 76.15 -123.09 -42.15
N GLY A 757 75.88 -122.20 -41.15
CA GLY A 757 76.54 -120.91 -40.78
C GLY A 757 75.77 -119.58 -41.08
N ASP A 758 76.08 -118.37 -40.54
CA ASP A 758 76.53 -117.84 -39.21
C ASP A 758 76.52 -116.25 -39.20
N GLY A 759 76.43 -115.57 -38.04
CA GLY A 759 76.78 -114.14 -37.71
C GLY A 759 76.04 -112.91 -38.32
N VAL A 760 76.25 -111.60 -37.98
CA VAL A 760 76.85 -110.84 -36.81
C VAL A 760 76.77 -109.25 -37.00
N GLU A 761 76.62 -108.45 -35.91
CA GLU A 761 77.05 -107.00 -35.62
C GLU A 761 76.48 -105.60 -36.14
N SER A 762 76.37 -104.64 -35.17
CA SER A 762 76.88 -103.20 -35.04
C SER A 762 76.37 -101.88 -35.72
N GLN A 763 75.69 -101.00 -34.94
CA GLN A 763 76.02 -99.62 -34.38
C GLN A 763 76.58 -98.37 -35.18
N ALA A 764 76.01 -97.14 -34.97
CA ALA A 764 76.67 -95.83 -34.52
C ALA A 764 76.31 -94.41 -35.16
N GLN A 765 76.34 -93.35 -34.31
CA GLN A 765 76.53 -91.85 -34.48
C GLN A 765 75.46 -90.88 -35.12
N GLN A 766 75.44 -89.53 -34.92
CA GLN A 766 75.63 -88.56 -33.78
C GLN A 766 75.34 -87.06 -34.19
N GLU A 767 75.17 -86.12 -33.23
CA GLU A 767 75.24 -84.60 -33.27
C GLU A 767 73.94 -83.73 -33.13
N SER A 768 74.08 -82.43 -32.78
CA SER A 768 73.14 -81.55 -31.98
C SER A 768 73.09 -80.07 -32.49
N PRO A 769 72.69 -78.96 -31.77
CA PRO A 769 71.87 -78.70 -30.54
C PRO A 769 70.91 -77.44 -30.54
N LYS A 770 70.23 -77.16 -29.40
CA LYS A 770 69.55 -75.90 -28.91
C LYS A 770 68.19 -75.48 -29.53
N GLN A 771 67.21 -74.88 -28.81
CA GLN A 771 67.02 -74.58 -27.37
C GLN A 771 65.51 -74.39 -27.05
N SER A 772 64.95 -75.10 -26.07
CA SER A 772 63.72 -74.70 -25.36
C SER A 772 63.72 -75.32 -23.95
N SER A 773 63.26 -74.56 -22.95
CA SER A 773 63.34 -74.94 -21.54
C SER A 773 62.30 -76.01 -21.17
N SER A 774 62.69 -77.28 -21.26
CA SER A 774 62.00 -78.40 -20.63
C SER A 774 62.66 -78.69 -19.28
N ILE A 775 61.85 -78.84 -18.22
CA ILE A 775 62.32 -79.36 -16.94
C ILE A 775 62.64 -80.84 -17.15
N VAL A 776 63.93 -81.17 -17.20
CA VAL A 776 64.40 -82.56 -17.34
C VAL A 776 64.26 -83.26 -16.00
N ILE A 777 63.39 -84.26 -15.94
CA ILE A 777 63.27 -85.17 -14.80
C ILE A 777 64.39 -86.22 -14.93
N PRO A 778 65.28 -86.39 -13.93
CA PRO A 778 66.26 -87.47 -13.93
C PRO A 778 65.57 -88.84 -13.96
N GLU A 779 66.05 -89.77 -14.79
CA GLU A 779 65.38 -91.06 -14.99
C GLU A 779 65.58 -92.05 -13.82
N ASP A 780 66.58 -91.82 -12.97
CA ASP A 780 66.85 -92.61 -11.77
C ASP A 780 66.86 -91.72 -10.50
N PHE A 781 65.96 -92.02 -9.55
CA PHE A 781 66.01 -91.49 -8.18
C PHE A 781 66.37 -92.63 -7.23
N GLU A 782 67.50 -92.53 -6.52
CA GLU A 782 67.95 -93.59 -5.61
C GLU A 782 67.07 -93.71 -4.34
N SER A 783 66.27 -92.69 -4.03
CA SER A 783 65.18 -92.79 -3.05
C SER A 783 63.94 -91.95 -3.40
N GLN A 784 62.77 -92.40 -2.92
CA GLN A 784 61.49 -91.69 -3.08
C GLN A 784 61.51 -90.26 -2.48
N LYS A 785 62.39 -90.00 -1.50
CA LYS A 785 62.51 -88.68 -0.85
C LYS A 785 63.19 -87.65 -1.77
N GLU A 786 64.18 -88.06 -2.55
CA GLU A 786 64.86 -87.18 -3.52
C GLU A 786 63.94 -86.81 -4.68
N MET A 787 63.11 -87.75 -5.15
CA MET A 787 62.07 -87.46 -6.14
C MET A 787 61.07 -86.43 -5.63
N GLU A 788 60.61 -86.56 -4.38
CA GLU A 788 59.71 -85.59 -3.75
C GLU A 788 60.37 -84.21 -3.52
N GLU A 789 61.65 -84.15 -3.17
CA GLU A 789 62.40 -82.90 -3.01
C GLU A 789 62.64 -82.22 -4.37
N PHE A 790 62.95 -82.98 -5.43
CA PHE A 790 63.06 -82.47 -6.80
C PHE A 790 61.72 -81.91 -7.32
N ILE A 791 60.61 -82.63 -7.14
CA ILE A 791 59.27 -82.16 -7.55
C ILE A 791 58.87 -80.91 -6.75
N ARG A 792 59.14 -80.86 -5.44
CA ARG A 792 58.89 -79.62 -4.65
C ARG A 792 59.75 -78.46 -5.12
N GLY A 793 61.02 -78.68 -5.46
CA GLY A 793 61.91 -77.66 -6.00
C GLY A 793 61.44 -77.12 -7.36
N ALA A 794 61.10 -78.01 -8.29
CA ALA A 794 60.58 -77.65 -9.61
C ALA A 794 59.24 -76.91 -9.54
N LEU A 795 58.33 -77.34 -8.65
CA LEU A 795 57.08 -76.62 -8.39
C LEU A 795 57.34 -75.25 -7.76
N ALA A 796 58.16 -75.15 -6.70
CA ALA A 796 58.48 -73.87 -6.07
C ALA A 796 59.12 -72.87 -7.06
N GLN A 797 59.92 -73.35 -8.01
CA GLN A 797 60.48 -72.52 -9.08
C GLN A 797 59.40 -72.03 -10.06
N LEU A 798 58.51 -72.91 -10.53
CA LEU A 798 57.37 -72.53 -11.38
C LEU A 798 56.38 -71.58 -10.67
N GLU A 799 56.19 -71.76 -9.37
CA GLU A 799 55.38 -70.86 -8.54
C GLU A 799 56.04 -69.49 -8.39
N ALA A 800 57.36 -69.44 -8.19
CA ALA A 800 58.11 -68.18 -8.18
C ALA A 800 58.07 -67.46 -9.54
N GLU A 801 58.18 -68.18 -10.66
CA GLU A 801 58.07 -67.64 -12.02
C GLU A 801 56.65 -67.11 -12.31
N ARG A 802 55.60 -67.83 -11.88
CA ARG A 802 54.20 -67.39 -11.92
C ARG A 802 53.99 -66.11 -11.09
N ASP A 803 54.53 -66.06 -9.89
CA ASP A 803 54.32 -64.95 -8.96
C ASP A 803 55.15 -63.70 -9.35
N GLU A 804 56.29 -63.89 -10.02
CA GLU A 804 57.04 -62.84 -10.72
C GLU A 804 56.22 -62.29 -11.91
N ALA A 805 55.68 -63.15 -12.78
CA ALA A 805 54.82 -62.71 -13.88
C ALA A 805 53.54 -61.99 -13.39
N ARG A 806 52.98 -62.44 -12.27
CA ARG A 806 51.82 -61.79 -11.61
C ARG A 806 52.19 -60.40 -11.06
N ARG A 807 53.37 -60.25 -10.43
CA ARG A 807 53.89 -58.94 -10.00
C ARG A 807 54.16 -58.01 -11.17
N GLN A 808 54.71 -58.50 -12.28
CA GLN A 808 54.93 -57.70 -13.49
C GLN A 808 53.61 -57.22 -14.10
N LEU A 809 52.56 -58.04 -14.10
CA LEU A 809 51.22 -57.64 -14.55
C LEU A 809 50.58 -56.59 -13.61
N GLU A 810 50.75 -56.74 -12.28
CA GLU A 810 50.28 -55.76 -11.30
C GLU A 810 51.05 -54.43 -11.39
N GLU A 811 52.36 -54.47 -11.67
CA GLU A 811 53.21 -53.30 -11.93
C GLU A 811 52.80 -52.58 -13.23
N GLU A 812 52.61 -53.30 -14.34
CA GLU A 812 52.07 -52.75 -15.59
C GLU A 812 50.68 -52.14 -15.40
N HIS A 813 49.78 -52.79 -14.65
CA HIS A 813 48.48 -52.23 -14.33
C HIS A 813 48.58 -50.96 -13.45
N ARG A 814 49.53 -50.92 -12.50
CA ARG A 814 49.85 -49.74 -11.68
C ARG A 814 50.38 -48.58 -12.54
N LEU A 815 51.28 -48.86 -13.48
CA LEU A 815 51.83 -47.88 -14.42
C LEU A 815 50.76 -47.38 -15.39
N HIS A 816 49.88 -48.25 -15.90
CA HIS A 816 48.77 -47.87 -16.77
C HIS A 816 47.76 -46.99 -16.03
N MET A 817 47.42 -47.30 -14.78
CA MET A 817 46.55 -46.45 -13.94
C MET A 817 47.20 -45.10 -13.59
N ALA A 818 48.51 -45.07 -13.35
CA ALA A 818 49.26 -43.83 -13.16
C ALA A 818 49.24 -42.96 -14.43
N ALA A 819 49.51 -43.54 -15.60
CA ALA A 819 49.44 -42.86 -16.90
C ALA A 819 48.01 -42.35 -17.18
N ARG A 820 46.97 -43.11 -16.84
CA ARG A 820 45.57 -42.68 -16.98
C ARG A 820 45.22 -41.51 -16.07
N HIS A 821 45.73 -41.49 -14.83
CA HIS A 821 45.58 -40.33 -13.94
C HIS A 821 46.35 -39.11 -14.44
N GLN A 822 47.55 -39.30 -14.99
CA GLN A 822 48.36 -38.22 -15.54
C GLN A 822 47.71 -37.61 -16.79
N ALA A 823 47.11 -38.43 -17.66
CA ALA A 823 46.30 -37.98 -18.78
C ALA A 823 45.02 -37.24 -18.35
N ALA A 824 44.34 -37.69 -17.29
CA ALA A 824 43.18 -36.99 -16.73
C ALA A 824 43.56 -35.61 -16.12
N LEU A 825 44.72 -35.52 -15.47
CA LEU A 825 45.25 -34.23 -14.97
C LEU A 825 45.68 -33.30 -16.12
N ALA A 826 46.27 -33.82 -17.19
CA ALA A 826 46.59 -33.06 -18.39
C ALA A 826 45.32 -32.49 -19.06
N LEU A 827 44.27 -33.31 -19.24
CA LEU A 827 42.96 -32.88 -19.73
C LEU A 827 42.30 -31.84 -18.81
N SER A 828 42.49 -31.93 -17.49
CA SER A 828 41.98 -30.94 -16.53
C SER A 828 42.73 -29.60 -16.64
N LEU A 829 44.05 -29.61 -16.85
CA LEU A 829 44.83 -28.41 -17.17
C LEU A 829 44.41 -27.81 -18.52
N GLU A 830 44.13 -28.62 -19.54
CA GLU A 830 43.63 -28.13 -20.84
C GLU A 830 42.25 -27.45 -20.71
N HIS A 831 41.32 -28.02 -19.94
CA HIS A 831 40.02 -27.39 -19.67
C HIS A 831 40.18 -26.07 -18.88
N GLN A 832 41.13 -25.99 -17.94
CA GLN A 832 41.39 -24.76 -17.20
C GLN A 832 42.03 -23.68 -18.09
N ASN A 833 42.83 -24.05 -19.09
CA ASN A 833 43.40 -23.13 -20.08
C ASN A 833 42.40 -22.69 -21.18
N HIS A 834 41.31 -23.42 -21.43
CA HIS A 834 40.29 -23.04 -22.41
C HIS A 834 39.21 -22.07 -21.87
N SER A 835 39.17 -21.79 -20.56
CA SER A 835 38.17 -20.89 -19.97
C SER A 835 38.51 -19.39 -20.05
N HIS A 836 39.61 -19.00 -20.70
CA HIS A 836 40.01 -17.59 -20.85
C HIS A 836 40.41 -17.22 -22.29
N LYS A 837 39.40 -16.89 -23.11
CA LYS A 837 39.47 -15.74 -24.02
C LYS A 837 38.06 -15.18 -24.34
N PRO A 838 37.90 -13.85 -24.51
CA PRO A 838 36.59 -13.21 -24.50
C PRO A 838 35.99 -13.11 -25.91
N ALA A 839 34.67 -13.25 -25.99
CA ALA A 839 33.89 -12.69 -27.08
C ALA A 839 33.55 -11.23 -26.72
N HIS A 840 34.13 -10.28 -27.43
CA HIS A 840 33.72 -8.88 -27.38
C HIS A 840 33.24 -8.51 -28.77
N ASP A 841 31.98 -8.10 -28.89
CA ASP A 841 31.50 -7.42 -30.08
C ASP A 841 30.96 -6.03 -29.69
N HIS A 842 31.03 -5.12 -30.65
CA HIS A 842 31.21 -3.67 -30.52
C HIS A 842 30.20 -2.86 -29.69
N HIS A 843 30.73 -1.82 -29.00
CA HIS A 843 30.44 -0.42 -29.35
C HIS A 843 31.70 0.46 -29.17
N HIS A 844 31.82 1.53 -29.97
CA HIS A 844 33.01 2.38 -30.09
C HIS A 844 33.21 3.36 -28.93
N GLU A 845 34.47 3.65 -28.57
CA GLU A 845 35.10 4.96 -28.80
C GLU A 845 36.65 4.92 -28.68
N HIS A 846 37.33 5.95 -29.22
CA HIS A 846 38.80 6.15 -29.18
C HIS A 846 39.28 6.47 -27.74
N ASP A 847 40.55 6.32 -27.31
CA ASP A 847 41.77 6.93 -27.88
C ASP A 847 43.09 6.28 -27.35
N HIS A 848 44.26 6.72 -27.84
CA HIS A 848 45.57 6.04 -27.73
C HIS A 848 46.56 6.54 -26.63
N THR A 849 47.65 5.75 -26.45
CA THR A 849 48.95 5.99 -25.75
C THR A 849 48.96 5.74 -24.22
N GLN A 850 50.07 5.35 -23.54
CA GLN A 850 51.48 4.96 -23.87
C GLN A 850 51.98 4.02 -22.72
N GLY A 851 53.08 3.25 -22.73
CA GLY A 851 54.16 3.00 -23.71
C GLY A 851 55.58 3.29 -23.16
N GLN A 852 56.26 2.33 -22.49
CA GLN A 852 57.73 2.18 -22.27
C GLN A 852 58.04 0.89 -21.43
N HIS A 853 58.86 -0.08 -21.88
CA HIS A 853 60.35 -0.20 -21.79
C HIS A 853 60.87 -0.44 -20.35
N SER A 854 61.81 -1.36 -20.01
CA SER A 854 62.86 -2.08 -20.78
C SER A 854 63.41 -3.36 -20.06
N HIS A 855 64.03 -4.28 -20.85
CA HIS A 855 65.34 -4.98 -20.72
C HIS A 855 66.14 -4.99 -19.37
N CYS A 856 67.04 -5.94 -19.01
CA CYS A 856 67.75 -7.08 -19.66
C CYS A 856 68.26 -8.07 -18.54
N GLU A 857 68.28 -9.41 -18.71
CA GLU A 857 69.38 -10.33 -19.10
C GLU A 857 70.55 -10.65 -18.10
N HIS A 858 70.94 -11.95 -18.10
CA HIS A 858 72.17 -12.60 -17.55
C HIS A 858 72.37 -12.71 -16.02
N SER A 859 73.04 -13.74 -15.43
CA SER A 859 73.47 -15.10 -15.83
C SER A 859 74.07 -15.89 -14.60
N HIS A 860 74.17 -17.23 -14.72
CA HIS A 860 75.05 -18.18 -13.97
C HIS A 860 74.84 -18.52 -12.45
N GLU A 861 74.37 -19.77 -12.24
CA GLU A 861 74.97 -20.90 -11.49
C GLU A 861 75.21 -20.95 -9.95
N HIS A 862 75.03 -22.19 -9.46
CA HIS A 862 75.42 -22.83 -8.18
C HIS A 862 74.72 -22.43 -6.86
N SER A 863 73.89 -23.35 -6.32
CA SER A 863 74.29 -24.23 -5.21
C SER A 863 73.17 -25.21 -4.82
N GLU A 864 73.53 -26.41 -4.37
CA GLU A 864 72.63 -27.51 -3.99
C GLU A 864 71.85 -27.22 -2.68
N GLY A 865 70.72 -27.92 -2.49
CA GLY A 865 70.00 -27.99 -1.20
C GLY A 865 68.64 -27.29 -1.12
N GLY A 866 68.18 -26.63 -2.18
CA GLY A 866 66.87 -25.98 -2.22
C GLY A 866 65.71 -26.95 -2.42
N VAL A 867 64.59 -26.69 -1.74
CA VAL A 867 63.25 -27.18 -2.14
C VAL A 867 63.07 -26.88 -3.65
N PRO A 868 62.56 -27.82 -4.48
CA PRO A 868 62.44 -27.60 -5.92
C PRO A 868 61.79 -26.25 -6.22
N VAL A 869 62.33 -25.49 -7.17
CA VAL A 869 61.90 -24.11 -7.45
C VAL A 869 60.39 -24.05 -7.72
N GLU A 870 59.86 -25.06 -8.38
CA GLU A 870 58.43 -25.28 -8.62
C GLU A 870 57.61 -25.41 -7.33
N VAL A 871 58.11 -26.13 -6.33
CA VAL A 871 57.46 -26.31 -5.01
C VAL A 871 57.57 -25.04 -4.17
N HIS A 872 58.71 -24.33 -4.24
CA HIS A 872 58.85 -23.03 -3.57
C HIS A 872 57.92 -21.97 -4.19
N GLN A 873 57.83 -21.90 -5.53
CA GLN A 873 56.90 -21.02 -6.24
C GLN A 873 55.44 -21.40 -6.00
N ALA A 874 55.09 -22.69 -5.97
CA ALA A 874 53.74 -23.14 -5.64
C ALA A 874 53.36 -22.77 -4.20
N LEU A 875 54.28 -22.93 -3.25
CA LEU A 875 54.07 -22.53 -1.85
C LEU A 875 53.98 -21.00 -1.70
N GLN A 876 54.81 -20.24 -2.41
CA GLN A 876 54.75 -18.78 -2.44
C GLN A 876 53.42 -18.29 -3.04
N ALA A 877 52.98 -18.85 -4.17
CA ALA A 877 51.70 -18.52 -4.78
C ALA A 877 50.51 -18.92 -3.90
N ALA A 878 50.62 -20.02 -3.14
CA ALA A 878 49.63 -20.41 -2.14
C ALA A 878 49.61 -19.43 -0.94
N MET A 879 50.78 -18.99 -0.46
CA MET A 879 50.90 -17.96 0.57
C MET A 879 50.36 -16.61 0.10
N GLU A 880 50.67 -16.17 -1.12
CA GLU A 880 50.14 -14.91 -1.68
C GLU A 880 48.62 -14.97 -1.84
N LYS A 881 48.06 -16.07 -2.34
CA LYS A 881 46.59 -16.27 -2.39
C LYS A 881 45.97 -16.27 -0.99
N LEU A 882 46.63 -16.89 -0.01
CA LEU A 882 46.16 -16.90 1.39
C LEU A 882 46.24 -15.51 2.02
N GLN A 883 47.32 -14.77 1.78
CA GLN A 883 47.53 -13.40 2.26
C GLN A 883 46.52 -12.46 1.62
N GLN A 884 46.32 -12.51 0.31
CA GLN A 884 45.27 -11.75 -0.39
C GLN A 884 43.88 -12.07 0.19
N ARG A 885 43.52 -13.35 0.33
CA ARG A 885 42.23 -13.75 0.92
C ARG A 885 42.07 -13.27 2.36
N PHE A 886 43.12 -13.32 3.17
CA PHE A 886 43.11 -12.82 4.55
C PHE A 886 42.97 -11.30 4.60
N THR A 887 43.68 -10.56 3.74
CA THR A 887 43.56 -9.10 3.63
C THR A 887 42.16 -8.68 3.15
N SER A 888 41.62 -9.33 2.11
CA SER A 888 40.25 -9.07 1.64
C SER A 888 39.21 -9.37 2.72
N LEU A 889 39.33 -10.49 3.45
CA LEU A 889 38.39 -10.84 4.52
C LEU A 889 38.53 -9.93 5.75
N MET A 890 39.74 -9.42 6.04
CA MET A 890 39.95 -8.40 7.07
C MET A 890 39.37 -7.04 6.67
N GLN A 891 39.46 -6.67 5.38
CA GLN A 891 38.81 -5.46 4.86
C GLN A 891 37.29 -5.60 4.89
N GLU A 892 36.73 -6.69 4.36
CA GLU A 892 35.29 -6.99 4.42
C GLU A 892 34.77 -6.96 5.85
N LYS A 893 35.53 -7.50 6.82
CA LYS A 893 35.19 -7.45 8.25
C LYS A 893 35.26 -6.04 8.84
N ALA A 894 36.16 -5.18 8.35
CA ALA A 894 36.23 -3.78 8.75
C ALA A 894 35.04 -2.99 8.19
N ASP A 895 34.75 -3.14 6.90
CA ASP A 895 33.61 -2.52 6.21
C ASP A 895 32.28 -2.96 6.83
N LEU A 896 32.14 -4.25 7.16
CA LEU A 896 30.99 -4.79 7.90
C LEU A 896 30.87 -4.19 9.30
N LYS A 897 31.99 -3.96 10.01
CA LYS A 897 31.98 -3.36 11.35
C LYS A 897 31.57 -1.88 11.28
N GLU A 898 32.09 -1.12 10.34
CA GLU A 898 31.67 0.27 10.08
C GLU A 898 30.17 0.34 9.74
N ARG A 899 29.68 -0.60 8.91
CA ARG A 899 28.26 -0.69 8.55
C ARG A 899 27.35 -1.09 9.72
N VAL A 900 27.85 -1.90 10.67
CA VAL A 900 27.15 -2.21 11.93
C VAL A 900 27.11 -0.97 12.82
N GLU A 901 28.22 -0.26 12.99
CA GLU A 901 28.29 0.99 13.77
C GLU A 901 27.38 2.08 13.18
N GLU A 902 27.27 2.19 11.86
CA GLU A 902 26.33 3.09 11.19
C GLU A 902 24.86 2.68 11.44
N LEU A 903 24.55 1.38 11.40
CA LEU A 903 23.21 0.87 11.70
C LEU A 903 22.83 1.06 13.16
N GLU A 904 23.76 0.86 14.10
CA GLU A 904 23.56 1.15 15.52
C GLU A 904 23.26 2.63 15.76
N HIS A 905 24.00 3.55 15.11
CA HIS A 905 23.70 4.98 15.17
C HIS A 905 22.31 5.31 14.61
N ARG A 906 21.91 4.72 13.47
CA ARG A 906 20.56 4.90 12.91
C ARG A 906 19.47 4.34 13.84
N CYS A 907 19.69 3.20 14.49
CA CYS A 907 18.77 2.64 15.49
C CYS A 907 18.60 3.56 16.70
N ILE A 908 19.69 4.16 17.21
CA ILE A 908 19.63 5.15 18.30
C ILE A 908 18.83 6.38 17.88
N GLN A 909 19.07 6.90 16.67
CA GLN A 909 18.32 8.04 16.13
C GLN A 909 16.81 7.71 16.00
N LEU A 910 16.48 6.57 15.39
CA LEU A 910 15.08 6.12 15.24
C LEU A 910 14.39 5.88 16.58
N SER A 911 15.13 5.45 17.61
CA SER A 911 14.62 5.36 18.98
C SER A 911 14.23 6.74 19.52
N GLY A 912 15.13 7.74 19.41
CA GLY A 912 14.84 9.10 19.87
C GLY A 912 13.70 9.78 19.09
N GLU A 913 13.59 9.52 17.78
CA GLU A 913 12.45 9.96 16.97
C GLU A 913 11.15 9.26 17.41
N THR A 914 11.20 7.98 17.75
CA THR A 914 10.05 7.22 18.28
C THR A 914 9.61 7.73 19.66
N ASP A 915 10.55 8.03 20.54
CA ASP A 915 10.27 8.62 21.86
C ASP A 915 9.61 10.01 21.71
N THR A 916 10.12 10.84 20.80
CA THR A 916 9.54 12.16 20.48
C THR A 916 8.11 12.04 19.92
N ILE A 917 7.86 11.05 19.07
CA ILE A 917 6.50 10.74 18.57
C ILE A 917 5.60 10.27 19.74
N GLY A 918 6.14 9.48 20.68
CA GLY A 918 5.46 9.08 21.92
C GLY A 918 5.04 10.26 22.79
N GLU A 919 5.93 11.23 22.99
CA GLU A 919 5.62 12.49 23.70
C GLU A 919 4.51 13.28 22.99
N TYR A 920 4.57 13.40 21.66
CA TYR A 920 3.53 14.09 20.89
C TYR A 920 2.17 13.39 20.99
N ILE A 921 2.14 12.05 20.96
CA ILE A 921 0.91 11.26 21.19
C ILE A 921 0.36 11.51 22.59
N ALA A 922 1.20 11.53 23.63
CA ALA A 922 0.79 11.81 25.00
C ALA A 922 0.23 13.24 25.16
N LEU A 923 0.88 14.24 24.56
CA LEU A 923 0.41 15.63 24.54
C LEU A 923 -0.94 15.77 23.81
N TYR A 924 -1.09 15.10 22.66
CA TYR A 924 -2.35 15.12 21.91
C TYR A 924 -3.49 14.41 22.67
N GLN A 925 -3.22 13.29 23.33
CA GLN A 925 -4.18 12.61 24.21
C GLN A 925 -4.61 13.50 25.38
N ASN A 926 -3.66 14.20 26.02
CA ASN A 926 -3.94 15.15 27.10
C ASN A 926 -4.78 16.35 26.60
N GLN A 927 -4.40 16.96 25.48
CA GLN A 927 -5.18 18.03 24.85
C GLN A 927 -6.61 17.58 24.51
N ARG A 928 -6.77 16.35 24.00
CA ARG A 928 -8.09 15.75 23.71
C ARG A 928 -8.90 15.48 24.98
N ALA A 929 -8.25 15.06 26.07
CA ALA A 929 -8.90 14.89 27.37
C ALA A 929 -9.40 16.23 27.94
N ILE A 930 -8.57 17.29 27.89
CA ILE A 930 -8.95 18.65 28.31
C ILE A 930 -10.11 19.19 27.45
N MET A 931 -10.08 18.99 26.13
CA MET A 931 -11.19 19.38 25.26
C MET A 931 -12.47 18.60 25.56
N LYS A 932 -12.37 17.30 25.84
CA LYS A 932 -13.52 16.47 26.24
C LYS A 932 -14.10 16.92 27.57
N GLN A 933 -13.26 17.23 28.57
CA GLN A 933 -13.70 17.79 29.85
C GLN A 933 -14.43 19.13 29.65
N LYS A 934 -13.83 20.08 28.91
CA LYS A 934 -14.48 21.36 28.58
C LYS A 934 -15.79 21.21 27.81
N HIS A 935 -15.94 20.15 27.02
CA HIS A 935 -17.20 19.84 26.34
C HIS A 935 -18.24 19.30 27.33
N GLN A 936 -17.86 18.37 28.21
CA GLN A 936 -18.72 17.85 29.28
C GLN A 936 -19.17 18.94 30.26
N GLU A 937 -18.29 19.88 30.62
CA GLU A 937 -18.62 21.06 31.43
C GLU A 937 -19.65 21.97 30.73
N LYS A 938 -19.52 22.16 29.41
CA LYS A 938 -20.50 22.89 28.60
C LYS A 938 -21.84 22.15 28.50
N GLU A 939 -21.83 20.84 28.29
CA GLU A 939 -23.04 20.01 28.27
C GLU A 939 -23.77 20.04 29.62
N GLN A 940 -23.03 19.97 30.74
CA GLN A 940 -23.58 20.12 32.09
C GLN A 940 -24.21 21.51 32.29
N TYR A 941 -23.56 22.58 31.84
CA TYR A 941 -24.12 23.93 31.90
C TYR A 941 -25.39 24.07 31.04
N ILE A 942 -25.39 23.54 29.81
CA ILE A 942 -26.57 23.53 28.93
C ILE A 942 -27.71 22.71 29.55
N SER A 943 -27.40 21.56 30.16
CA SER A 943 -28.38 20.71 30.85
C SER A 943 -28.99 21.42 32.06
N MET A 944 -28.18 22.14 32.85
CA MET A 944 -28.65 22.95 33.97
C MET A 944 -29.56 24.08 33.47
N LEU A 945 -29.16 24.82 32.45
CA LEU A 945 -29.95 25.91 31.87
C LEU A 945 -31.26 25.41 31.23
N ALA A 946 -31.25 24.20 30.67
CA ALA A 946 -32.45 23.53 30.17
C ALA A 946 -33.39 23.10 31.31
N GLN A 947 -32.84 22.61 32.43
CA GLN A 947 -33.60 22.29 33.63
C GLN A 947 -34.24 23.55 34.25
N ASP A 948 -33.48 24.64 34.41
CA ASP A 948 -33.98 25.92 34.93
C ASP A 948 -35.11 26.47 34.04
N LYS A 949 -34.98 26.34 32.72
CA LYS A 949 -36.02 26.72 31.75
C LYS A 949 -37.29 25.88 31.90
N GLU A 950 -37.16 24.58 32.17
CA GLU A 950 -38.32 23.70 32.36
C GLU A 950 -39.00 23.93 33.72
N GLU A 951 -38.22 24.17 34.79
CA GLU A 951 -38.77 24.59 36.09
C GLU A 951 -39.49 25.94 35.98
N MET A 952 -38.93 26.91 35.26
CA MET A 952 -39.58 28.20 35.02
C MET A 952 -40.88 28.06 34.21
N LYS A 953 -40.93 27.19 33.19
CA LYS A 953 -42.19 26.87 32.51
C LYS A 953 -43.22 26.24 33.45
N ALA A 954 -42.79 25.31 34.31
CA ALA A 954 -43.68 24.65 35.27
C ALA A 954 -44.30 25.68 36.24
N LYS A 955 -43.48 26.60 36.79
CA LYS A 955 -43.96 27.71 37.63
C LYS A 955 -44.88 28.67 36.87
N LEU A 956 -44.61 28.96 35.59
CA LEU A 956 -45.51 29.77 34.75
C LEU A 956 -46.84 29.06 34.46
N ALA A 957 -46.84 27.74 34.28
CA ALA A 957 -48.06 26.95 34.10
C ALA A 957 -48.88 26.87 35.40
N GLU A 958 -48.23 26.69 36.55
CA GLU A 958 -48.88 26.76 37.87
C GLU A 958 -49.47 28.16 38.14
N LEU A 959 -48.74 29.22 37.78
CA LEU A 959 -49.23 30.59 37.84
C LEU A 959 -50.47 30.78 36.94
N GLN A 960 -50.46 30.22 35.73
CA GLN A 960 -51.59 30.28 34.81
C GLN A 960 -52.82 29.55 35.37
N ASP A 961 -52.65 28.38 35.99
CA ASP A 961 -53.75 27.64 36.63
C ASP A 961 -54.29 28.36 37.88
N LEU A 962 -53.42 28.95 38.70
CA LEU A 962 -53.83 29.79 39.84
C LEU A 962 -54.60 31.04 39.38
N VAL A 963 -54.17 31.70 38.31
CA VAL A 963 -54.90 32.85 37.73
C VAL A 963 -56.25 32.42 37.13
N MET A 964 -56.31 31.30 36.42
CA MET A 964 -57.57 30.69 35.96
C MET A 964 -58.52 30.42 37.13
N ARG A 965 -58.00 29.86 38.23
CA ARG A 965 -58.76 29.57 39.44
C ARG A 965 -59.27 30.84 40.12
N LEU A 966 -58.44 31.88 40.24
CA LEU A 966 -58.84 33.18 40.79
C LEU A 966 -59.89 33.88 39.92
N VAL A 967 -59.78 33.77 38.59
CA VAL A 967 -60.81 34.27 37.65
C VAL A 967 -62.11 33.47 37.80
N ALA A 968 -62.06 32.15 37.99
CA ALA A 968 -63.22 31.32 38.26
C ALA A 968 -63.89 31.69 39.60
N GLU A 969 -63.12 31.81 40.69
CA GLU A 969 -63.58 32.27 42.01
C GLU A 969 -64.24 33.65 41.94
N ARG A 970 -63.65 34.59 41.19
CA ARG A 970 -64.22 35.92 40.91
C ARG A 970 -65.51 35.84 40.10
N ASN A 971 -65.58 34.98 39.07
CA ASN A 971 -66.77 34.82 38.25
C ASN A 971 -67.92 34.15 39.03
N ASP A 972 -67.61 33.23 39.94
CA ASP A 972 -68.53 32.63 40.90
C ASP A 972 -69.11 33.70 41.84
N TRP A 973 -68.24 34.57 42.38
CA TRP A 973 -68.64 35.74 43.16
C TRP A 973 -69.52 36.71 42.38
N TYR A 974 -69.13 37.02 41.14
CA TYR A 974 -69.90 37.92 40.27
C TYR A 974 -71.28 37.33 39.95
N SER A 975 -71.36 36.02 39.72
CA SER A 975 -72.62 35.29 39.48
C SER A 975 -73.53 35.29 40.72
N ARG A 976 -72.96 35.12 41.93
CA ARG A 976 -73.69 35.25 43.20
C ARG A 976 -74.17 36.68 43.44
N TYR A 977 -73.37 37.68 43.09
CA TYR A 977 -73.74 39.10 43.18
C TYR A 977 -74.84 39.48 42.18
N THR A 978 -74.71 39.14 40.89
CA THR A 978 -75.76 39.39 39.90
C THR A 978 -77.03 38.60 40.18
N GLY A 979 -76.93 37.38 40.73
CA GLY A 979 -78.08 36.62 41.22
C GLY A 979 -78.80 37.29 42.39
N ALA A 980 -78.06 37.95 43.29
CA ALA A 980 -78.64 38.73 44.39
C ALA A 980 -79.25 40.06 43.93
N VAL A 981 -78.66 40.72 42.91
CA VAL A 981 -79.15 42.00 42.36
C VAL A 981 -80.35 41.79 41.43
N ALA A 982 -80.39 40.73 40.62
CA ALA A 982 -81.51 40.40 39.74
C ALA A 982 -82.76 39.86 40.48
N GLY A 983 -82.64 39.56 41.78
CA GLY A 983 -83.75 39.13 42.64
C GLY A 983 -84.61 40.28 43.19
N GLY A 984 -84.27 41.55 42.91
CA GLY A 984 -84.96 42.71 43.46
C GLY A 984 -85.25 43.81 42.42
N ALA A 985 -86.49 44.31 42.44
CA ALA A 985 -87.04 45.38 41.60
C ALA A 985 -87.40 45.01 40.15
N SER A 986 -88.71 44.88 39.93
CA SER A 986 -89.36 44.84 38.62
C SER A 986 -89.71 46.25 38.13
N THR A 987 -90.02 46.37 36.83
CA THR A 987 -90.76 47.43 36.11
C THR A 987 -90.00 48.54 35.34
N VAL A 988 -90.57 48.83 34.16
CA VAL A 988 -90.49 50.02 33.29
C VAL A 988 -89.50 50.00 32.08
N ASN A 989 -90.12 49.91 30.89
CA ASN A 989 -89.65 50.10 29.49
C ASN A 989 -89.77 51.60 29.07
N PRO A 990 -89.49 52.04 27.80
CA PRO A 990 -88.39 51.74 26.86
C PRO A 990 -87.88 53.01 26.09
N ASP A 991 -87.04 52.78 25.06
CA ASP A 991 -87.00 53.48 23.74
C ASP A 991 -85.86 54.49 23.38
N LEU A 992 -85.58 54.53 22.06
CA LEU A 992 -84.71 55.40 21.23
C LEU A 992 -83.21 55.05 21.01
N LEU A 993 -82.96 54.55 19.80
CA LEU A 993 -81.70 54.31 19.06
C LEU A 993 -81.10 55.63 18.48
N PRO A 994 -79.85 55.76 17.92
CA PRO A 994 -79.41 54.97 16.74
C PRO A 994 -77.90 54.84 16.33
N VAL A 995 -77.70 54.07 15.25
CA VAL A 995 -76.56 54.00 14.28
C VAL A 995 -75.19 53.48 14.75
N GLY A 996 -74.63 52.48 14.02
CA GLY A 996 -73.20 52.13 14.10
C GLY A 996 -72.81 50.72 13.65
N GLU A 997 -73.13 50.34 12.41
CA GLU A 997 -72.51 49.30 11.56
C GLU A 997 -71.86 48.03 12.20
N ASP A 998 -72.52 46.88 12.02
CA ASP A 998 -72.02 45.73 11.24
C ASP A 998 -70.53 45.30 11.43
N HIS A 999 -70.20 44.12 11.98
CA HIS A 999 -70.79 42.81 11.69
C HIS A 999 -70.58 41.76 12.80
N THR A 1000 -71.47 40.77 12.81
CA THR A 1000 -71.56 39.67 13.78
C THR A 1000 -70.54 38.54 13.57
N CYS A 1001 -69.95 38.04 14.65
CA CYS A 1001 -69.17 36.80 14.68
C CYS A 1001 -69.75 35.80 15.70
N SER A 1002 -70.36 34.71 15.20
CA SER A 1002 -70.57 33.39 15.83
C SER A 1002 -71.43 32.56 14.86
N GLU A 1003 -71.16 31.31 14.47
CA GLU A 1003 -70.80 30.12 15.25
C GLU A 1003 -70.23 29.00 14.33
N HIS A 1004 -69.28 28.21 14.87
CA HIS A 1004 -69.12 26.74 14.77
C HIS A 1004 -70.01 25.99 13.72
N GLN A 1005 -69.55 25.07 12.86
CA GLN A 1005 -68.58 23.98 13.08
C GLN A 1005 -68.35 23.13 11.79
N ALA A 1006 -67.25 22.35 11.77
CA ALA A 1006 -67.06 21.04 11.10
C ALA A 1006 -66.90 20.90 9.55
N HIS A 1007 -65.67 20.52 9.17
CA HIS A 1007 -65.25 19.50 8.18
C HIS A 1007 -65.76 19.48 6.72
N THR A 1008 -64.81 19.70 5.79
CA THR A 1008 -64.38 18.86 4.63
C THR A 1008 -63.60 19.79 3.66
N HIS A 1009 -62.68 19.43 2.76
CA HIS A 1009 -61.90 18.26 2.35
C HIS A 1009 -61.17 18.71 1.05
N MET A 1010 -59.98 18.18 0.74
CA MET A 1010 -59.20 18.38 -0.53
C MET A 1010 -58.64 19.79 -0.88
N GLU A 1011 -57.62 19.96 -1.74
CA GLU A 1011 -56.41 19.16 -2.10
C GLU A 1011 -55.59 19.93 -3.17
N LEU A 1012 -54.31 19.57 -3.40
CA LEU A 1012 -53.44 19.92 -4.55
C LEU A 1012 -53.02 21.41 -4.66
N ASN A 1013 -51.89 21.83 -5.24
CA ASN A 1013 -50.56 21.28 -5.63
C ASN A 1013 -49.79 22.51 -6.21
N ALA A 1014 -48.49 22.53 -6.55
CA ALA A 1014 -47.27 21.83 -6.16
C ALA A 1014 -46.11 22.50 -6.97
N VAL A 1015 -44.88 22.04 -6.75
CA VAL A 1015 -43.57 22.36 -7.41
C VAL A 1015 -42.62 23.04 -6.41
N SER A 1016 -41.41 22.55 -6.13
CA SER A 1016 -40.71 21.25 -6.17
C SER A 1016 -39.26 21.61 -5.80
N GLY A 1017 -38.61 20.84 -4.93
CA GLY A 1017 -37.22 21.07 -4.55
C GLY A 1017 -36.83 20.07 -3.46
N ALA A 1018 -35.97 19.11 -3.81
CA ALA A 1018 -35.72 17.92 -3.01
C ALA A 1018 -34.44 18.02 -2.17
N GLU A 1019 -34.38 17.31 -1.04
CA GLU A 1019 -33.59 16.08 -0.86
C GLU A 1019 -33.66 15.61 0.60
N ALA A 1020 -33.60 14.30 0.82
CA ALA A 1020 -33.86 13.67 2.12
C ALA A 1020 -32.59 13.09 2.75
N MET A 1021 -32.53 13.08 4.09
CA MET A 1021 -31.56 12.31 4.85
C MET A 1021 -32.28 11.60 5.99
N GLU A 1022 -32.61 10.33 5.74
CA GLU A 1022 -33.39 9.47 6.62
C GLU A 1022 -32.46 8.72 7.58
N VAL A 1023 -32.70 8.84 8.89
CA VAL A 1023 -31.89 8.17 9.93
C VAL A 1023 -32.67 7.01 10.51
N ILE A 1024 -32.23 5.80 10.20
CA ILE A 1024 -32.80 4.55 10.73
C ILE A 1024 -32.29 4.33 12.17
N PRO A 1025 -33.16 4.18 13.19
CA PRO A 1025 -32.75 3.79 14.53
C PRO A 1025 -32.58 2.26 14.60
N LEU A 1026 -31.34 1.79 14.72
CA LEU A 1026 -31.03 0.40 15.08
C LEU A 1026 -30.85 0.29 16.60
N SER A 1027 -31.81 -0.36 17.25
CA SER A 1027 -31.73 -0.75 18.67
C SER A 1027 -31.93 -2.26 18.80
N GLU A 1028 -30.85 -3.00 19.03
CA GLU A 1028 -30.93 -4.40 19.46
C GLU A 1028 -30.93 -4.52 21.00
N PRO A 1029 -31.53 -5.58 21.57
CA PRO A 1029 -31.83 -5.65 22.99
C PRO A 1029 -30.65 -6.14 23.83
N ALA A 1030 -30.35 -5.43 24.93
CA ALA A 1030 -29.47 -5.91 25.98
C ALA A 1030 -30.27 -6.54 27.13
N THR A 1031 -29.84 -7.73 27.54
CA THR A 1031 -30.45 -8.60 28.56
C THR A 1031 -30.57 -7.94 29.93
N ALA A 1032 -31.74 -8.05 30.55
CA ALA A 1032 -31.92 -7.76 31.98
C ALA A 1032 -31.78 -9.05 32.82
N PRO A 1033 -31.16 -8.96 34.01
CA PRO A 1033 -31.41 -9.88 35.11
C PRO A 1033 -32.07 -9.18 36.31
N GLU A 1034 -33.16 -9.78 36.77
CA GLU A 1034 -33.73 -9.81 38.14
C GLU A 1034 -33.93 -8.53 38.99
N ALA A 1035 -35.09 -8.50 39.66
CA ALA A 1035 -35.46 -7.51 40.67
C ALA A 1035 -34.86 -7.87 42.06
N PRO A 1036 -35.00 -7.02 43.11
CA PRO A 1036 -36.29 -7.02 43.82
C PRO A 1036 -36.78 -5.65 44.34
N SER A 1037 -38.07 -5.65 44.68
CA SER A 1037 -38.87 -4.60 45.30
C SER A 1037 -38.52 -4.27 46.76
N SER A 1038 -38.78 -3.02 47.17
CA SER A 1038 -39.28 -2.60 48.50
C SER A 1038 -39.88 -1.19 48.33
N GLN A 1039 -41.16 -0.89 48.56
CA GLN A 1039 -41.97 -0.96 49.79
C GLN A 1039 -41.45 -0.13 50.98
N THR A 1040 -42.04 1.07 51.15
CA THR A 1040 -42.52 1.70 52.40
C THR A 1040 -43.36 2.91 51.95
N LEU A 1041 -44.66 3.05 52.28
CA LEU A 1041 -45.29 3.30 53.59
C LEU A 1041 -44.73 4.53 54.34
N SER A 1042 -45.51 5.36 55.07
CA SER A 1042 -46.95 5.69 55.08
C SER A 1042 -47.17 6.73 56.20
N SER A 1043 -48.32 7.42 56.20
CA SER A 1043 -49.04 7.89 57.40
C SER A 1043 -48.52 9.07 58.24
N GLY A 1044 -49.49 9.86 58.73
CA GLY A 1044 -49.38 10.63 59.99
C GLY A 1044 -49.92 12.06 59.89
N LEU A 1045 -51.24 12.27 59.84
CA LEU A 1045 -52.05 12.68 61.01
C LEU A 1045 -51.39 13.80 61.87
N SER A 1046 -52.00 14.90 62.29
CA SER A 1046 -53.36 15.50 62.18
C SER A 1046 -53.44 16.42 63.41
N GLN A 1047 -54.03 17.61 63.31
CA GLN A 1047 -54.75 18.18 64.46
C GLN A 1047 -55.80 19.18 64.02
N THR A 1048 -56.97 19.06 64.65
CA THR A 1048 -58.15 19.88 64.46
C THR A 1048 -58.23 20.96 65.54
N ASP A 1049 -58.63 22.18 65.20
CA ASP A 1049 -59.53 22.92 66.08
C ASP A 1049 -60.37 23.98 65.35
N SER A 1050 -61.44 24.47 65.99
CA SER A 1050 -62.62 24.98 65.27
C SER A 1050 -63.09 26.41 65.61
N LYS A 1051 -63.46 27.15 64.54
CA LYS A 1051 -64.35 28.35 64.49
C LYS A 1051 -63.87 29.65 65.21
N PRO A 1052 -64.49 30.82 64.91
CA PRO A 1052 -64.86 31.34 63.57
C PRO A 1052 -64.52 32.85 63.40
N LEU A 1053 -64.30 33.34 62.18
CA LEU A 1053 -64.76 34.65 61.61
C LEU A 1053 -63.98 34.98 60.31
N ALA A 1054 -64.62 35.79 59.45
CA ALA A 1054 -64.13 36.38 58.19
C ALA A 1054 -63.80 35.41 57.03
N PRO A 1055 -64.26 35.69 55.80
CA PRO A 1055 -63.77 35.01 54.60
C PRO A 1055 -62.36 35.51 54.28
N LYS A 1056 -61.37 34.61 54.23
CA LYS A 1056 -60.07 34.92 53.62
C LYS A 1056 -60.19 34.79 52.11
N GLU A 1057 -60.55 35.88 51.43
CA GLU A 1057 -60.64 35.93 49.97
C GLU A 1057 -59.25 35.93 49.29
N ASP A 1058 -58.18 36.11 50.06
CA ASP A 1058 -56.80 36.22 49.56
C ASP A 1058 -56.03 34.89 49.44
N GLY A 1059 -56.64 33.71 49.62
CA GLY A 1059 -55.91 32.43 49.60
C GLY A 1059 -55.18 32.17 48.29
N THR A 1060 -55.91 32.18 47.17
CA THR A 1060 -55.36 32.02 45.82
C THR A 1060 -54.48 33.20 45.42
N ALA A 1061 -54.83 34.43 45.86
CA ALA A 1061 -54.04 35.63 45.60
C ALA A 1061 -52.67 35.61 46.32
N GLN A 1062 -52.60 35.11 47.54
CA GLN A 1062 -51.34 34.94 48.29
C GLN A 1062 -50.45 33.87 47.64
N GLN A 1063 -51.02 32.78 47.13
CA GLN A 1063 -50.27 31.78 46.36
C GLN A 1063 -49.70 32.37 45.06
N ILE A 1064 -50.47 33.18 44.34
CA ILE A 1064 -49.99 33.91 43.15
C ILE A 1064 -48.84 34.87 43.52
N MET A 1065 -48.99 35.65 44.60
CA MET A 1065 -47.95 36.58 45.06
C MET A 1065 -46.67 35.85 45.51
N GLN A 1066 -46.80 34.70 46.18
CA GLN A 1066 -45.69 33.83 46.56
C GLN A 1066 -44.95 33.30 45.32
N LEU A 1067 -45.68 32.71 44.36
CA LEU A 1067 -45.11 32.13 43.15
C LEU A 1067 -44.48 33.20 42.24
N LEU A 1068 -45.07 34.40 42.16
CA LEU A 1068 -44.46 35.55 41.48
C LEU A 1068 -43.16 35.99 42.17
N HIS A 1069 -43.09 35.96 43.50
CA HIS A 1069 -41.85 36.27 44.23
C HIS A 1069 -40.75 35.23 43.97
N GLU A 1070 -41.11 33.95 43.86
CA GLU A 1070 -40.19 32.86 43.51
C GLU A 1070 -39.71 32.91 42.06
N ILE A 1071 -40.58 33.30 41.11
CA ILE A 1071 -40.21 33.55 39.71
C ILE A 1071 -39.31 34.81 39.59
N GLN A 1072 -39.54 35.83 40.42
CA GLN A 1072 -38.77 37.07 40.43
C GLN A 1072 -37.38 36.89 41.08
N ASN A 1073 -37.24 35.97 42.04
CA ASN A 1073 -35.98 35.70 42.76
C ASN A 1073 -35.53 34.22 42.68
N PRO A 1074 -35.20 33.69 41.48
CA PRO A 1074 -34.81 32.28 41.32
C PRO A 1074 -33.48 31.91 42.02
N GLN A 1075 -32.66 32.89 42.41
CA GLN A 1075 -31.37 32.66 43.06
C GLN A 1075 -31.44 32.32 44.56
N GLY A 1076 -32.64 32.18 45.15
CA GLY A 1076 -32.82 31.85 46.56
C GLY A 1076 -32.34 30.46 46.99
N ALA A 1077 -32.22 29.51 46.04
CA ALA A 1077 -31.64 28.19 46.29
C ALA A 1077 -30.12 28.21 46.01
N LEU A 1078 -29.30 27.75 46.98
CA LEU A 1078 -27.84 27.74 46.86
C LEU A 1078 -27.35 26.81 45.73
N ARG A 1079 -27.23 27.33 44.51
CA ARG A 1079 -26.44 26.75 43.40
C ARG A 1079 -25.75 27.83 42.56
N SER A 1080 -24.80 28.55 43.17
CA SER A 1080 -23.80 29.28 42.38
C SER A 1080 -22.75 28.31 41.82
N PRO A 1081 -22.48 28.28 40.51
CA PRO A 1081 -21.37 27.52 39.96
C PRO A 1081 -20.05 28.20 40.36
N PRO A 1082 -19.04 27.47 40.88
CA PRO A 1082 -17.86 28.08 41.49
C PRO A 1082 -16.78 28.44 40.45
N PHE A 1083 -17.11 29.18 39.37
CA PHE A 1083 -16.10 29.83 38.52
C PHE A 1083 -16.70 30.90 37.59
N LEU A 1084 -16.85 32.14 38.08
CA LEU A 1084 -16.80 33.33 37.23
C LEU A 1084 -15.50 34.07 37.53
N GLY A 1085 -14.44 33.70 36.79
CA GLY A 1085 -13.23 34.50 36.73
C GLY A 1085 -13.49 35.81 36.00
N GLU A 1086 -12.94 36.90 36.51
CA GLU A 1086 -13.18 38.27 36.07
C GLU A 1086 -12.98 38.45 34.55
N ASN A 1087 -14.07 38.69 33.82
CA ASN A 1087 -14.06 39.26 32.47
C ASN A 1087 -15.29 40.17 32.32
N PRO A 1088 -15.14 41.45 31.95
CA PRO A 1088 -16.24 42.38 31.82
C PRO A 1088 -16.98 42.17 30.48
N CYS A 1089 -17.91 41.22 30.45
CA CYS A 1089 -18.83 41.08 29.32
C CYS A 1089 -19.91 42.17 29.39
N ILE A 1090 -19.77 43.22 28.58
CA ILE A 1090 -20.84 44.20 28.33
C ILE A 1090 -21.97 43.50 27.56
N PRO A 1091 -23.22 43.49 28.06
CA PRO A 1091 -24.32 42.79 27.40
C PRO A 1091 -24.87 43.62 26.24
N PHE A 1092 -24.75 43.11 25.01
CA PHE A 1092 -25.38 43.69 23.82
C PHE A 1092 -26.83 43.24 23.70
N PHE A 1093 -27.76 44.19 23.73
CA PHE A 1093 -29.17 43.95 23.44
C PHE A 1093 -29.51 44.41 22.02
N TYR A 1094 -30.09 43.50 21.23
CA TYR A 1094 -30.61 43.81 19.90
C TYR A 1094 -32.11 44.07 19.98
N ARG A 1095 -32.56 45.22 19.48
CA ARG A 1095 -33.97 45.49 19.16
C ARG A 1095 -34.01 46.09 17.75
N PRO A 1096 -34.74 45.50 16.79
CA PRO A 1096 -34.96 46.14 15.50
C PRO A 1096 -35.84 47.39 15.66
N ASP A 1097 -35.56 48.41 14.88
CA ASP A 1097 -36.41 49.60 14.71
C ASP A 1097 -37.33 49.40 13.49
N GLU A 1098 -38.35 50.23 13.33
CA GLU A 1098 -39.43 50.10 12.32
C GLU A 1098 -38.98 50.24 10.85
N GLN A 1099 -37.67 50.32 10.58
CA GLN A 1099 -37.07 50.38 9.23
C GLN A 1099 -35.94 49.35 9.00
N ASP A 1100 -35.82 48.31 9.84
CA ASP A 1100 -34.85 47.20 9.70
C ASP A 1100 -33.34 47.59 9.71
N GLU A 1101 -32.99 48.81 10.15
CA GLU A 1101 -31.59 49.20 10.40
C GLU A 1101 -31.15 48.90 11.84
N VAL A 1102 -30.07 48.13 12.01
CA VAL A 1102 -29.50 47.79 13.32
C VAL A 1102 -28.56 48.88 13.82
N LYS A 1103 -29.03 49.73 14.75
CA LYS A 1103 -28.19 50.67 15.50
C LYS A 1103 -27.73 50.05 16.83
N ILE A 1104 -26.42 50.09 17.06
CA ILE A 1104 -25.81 49.65 18.33
C ILE A 1104 -25.80 50.84 19.28
N LEU A 1105 -26.58 50.79 20.36
CA LEU A 1105 -26.31 51.62 21.54
C LEU A 1105 -25.41 50.84 22.50
N VAL A 1106 -24.30 51.49 22.87
CA VAL A 1106 -23.46 51.09 24.01
C VAL A 1106 -23.84 52.01 25.17
N VAL A 1107 -23.99 51.43 26.36
CA VAL A 1107 -24.12 52.14 27.65
C VAL A 1107 -22.94 51.73 28.53
#